data_AF-A0A7G9Z9I8-F1
#
_entry.id   AF-A0A7G9Z9I8-F1
#
_cell.length_a   1.000
_cell.length_b   1.000
_cell.length_c   1.000
_cell.angle_alpha   90.00
_cell.angle_beta   90.00
_cell.angle_gamma   90.00
#
_symmetry.space_group_name_H-M   'P 1'
#
loop_
_entity.id
_entity.type
_entity.pdbx_description
1 polymer ?
#
loop_
_entity_poly.entity_id
_entity_poly.type
_entity_poly.pdbx_seq_one_letter_code
_entity_poly.pdbx_strand_id
1 'polypeptide(L)'
;MTVKRTGGQSFCIAAPGIVFVYEDKNAPLIEYWVNTGADVLIGGRRGDGGYLAWQECINNATFLSASHTTYEVMSATLGVVSPWAGSAGTPGQTSYLFFNDEQLGTGVYHGYGGTYDESIDSMTMEIGSGNAQVGVDVIDVTNRYHKGSENVVGQADDGDNMMPTNAFLVVQYVEELPDLEIVDKWESWVNKTHYNVTYKILNNGNATAPAGHNTTLIVDEDVIKHEKVPVPLAPGETYTGTFDTVIACTGESDTIRVCVDEDYNCLENVWSCEHIEKPDLVIEKEWENWINESHYTASYVICNVGTATAPAGHNTSLFIIDGVEIEHKQVPVNLTPHGPSYTDTFDTVIECTGESDTIRVCADNDKVIDELDEDNNCRENEWSCIGIPTITKTSSPTSVSPGGTVNYTIIYTYAVGPNLTNVTITEKYPAGVTFISANPAPDVGNNKWIIGTLYANKKPGKIDIMVKVPESDLSFTESGSVSGEGFVMVSKELSTEQSPYSLKNVVTLSCTELPPVSASAITAVGEVVGTSVDITEHGSGLYSSDEVLNLQTKNKTISLEKTTEAKYMPTSFNFSNGFSTSFSSKWVQDICIKNDVIGVAVHKKISSASRIKDDTRSEVDASSIAMAFTSSFFGVTHIGSKSKDAKTSEDYIGVFDISWAEKKELKYLFNWDGVPGNDSDKLIRFLVDKLDLKWVENATITKSDDDLVITVSTNEKTAKLIMAENKEKVTVKVGGETIHILIVKTENDKLKVYDKLVTRPESVSGVGYVMVDEEFSDGQMQVIEHGSGNYSSDEIFDSRGLEKSSRAEYKPTYFSFSDGFSTIYTSKWLQGICTKNKDAGTAIHKKISDAAYMEDETIATKSSMDFESYFNGSIHIGVRTSKLNISEDYIGQFYVSQVIKRVKLTSGNESNTTSNASDWLSCPCPGHSPKHSPTPDLTCPCDP
;
A
#
# COMPACT_ATOMS: atom_id res chain seq x y z
N MET A 1 -8.81 28.72 11.02
CA MET A 1 -9.84 28.75 12.09
C MET A 1 -9.40 29.74 13.16
N THR A 2 -10.18 30.78 13.50
CA THR A 2 -9.77 31.76 14.52
C THR A 2 -10.51 31.50 15.83
N VAL A 3 -9.79 31.02 16.84
CA VAL A 3 -10.33 30.82 18.19
C VAL A 3 -10.10 32.09 19.01
N LYS A 4 -11.17 32.80 19.37
CA LYS A 4 -11.10 34.01 20.19
C LYS A 4 -11.69 33.76 21.58
N ARG A 5 -10.93 34.13 22.61
CA ARG A 5 -11.28 33.92 24.02
C ARG A 5 -12.44 34.82 24.47
N THR A 6 -13.56 34.22 24.89
CA THR A 6 -14.64 34.92 25.61
C THR A 6 -14.90 34.29 26.97
N GLY A 7 -14.13 34.70 27.98
CA GLY A 7 -14.48 34.61 29.41
C GLY A 7 -14.30 33.26 30.13
N GLY A 8 -13.36 33.22 31.09
CA GLY A 8 -13.13 32.10 32.03
C GLY A 8 -11.65 31.96 32.44
N GLN A 9 -11.37 31.67 33.72
CA GLN A 9 -9.99 31.56 34.28
C GLN A 9 -9.36 30.16 34.18
N SER A 10 -10.04 29.15 33.64
CA SER A 10 -9.45 27.83 33.44
C SER A 10 -10.10 27.14 32.25
N PHE A 11 -9.29 26.66 31.31
CA PHE A 11 -9.68 25.80 30.20
C PHE A 11 -8.74 24.59 30.24
N CYS A 12 -9.32 23.40 30.13
CA CYS A 12 -8.58 22.17 29.88
C CYS A 12 -8.61 21.95 28.38
N ILE A 13 -7.46 21.76 27.73
CA ILE A 13 -7.43 21.39 26.32
C ILE A 13 -7.86 19.91 26.28
N ALA A 14 -9.07 19.64 25.79
CA ALA A 14 -9.37 18.30 25.27
C ALA A 14 -8.45 18.05 24.07
N ALA A 15 -7.98 16.80 23.87
CA ALA A 15 -7.03 16.41 22.84
C ALA A 15 -7.22 17.23 21.53
N PRO A 16 -6.14 17.83 20.98
CA PRO A 16 -6.27 18.71 19.83
C PRO A 16 -6.98 17.97 18.69
N GLY A 17 -8.16 18.45 18.32
CA GLY A 17 -8.83 17.99 17.10
C GLY A 17 -8.05 18.49 15.91
N ILE A 18 -7.44 17.59 15.14
CA ILE A 18 -6.74 17.92 13.90
C ILE A 18 -7.78 17.98 12.78
N VAL A 19 -7.87 19.13 12.11
CA VAL A 19 -8.71 19.30 10.90
C VAL A 19 -7.78 19.40 9.71
N PHE A 20 -7.77 18.37 8.87
CA PHE A 20 -7.06 18.38 7.59
C PHE A 20 -7.95 18.97 6.49
N VAL A 21 -7.47 19.99 5.81
CA VAL A 21 -8.10 20.56 4.60
C VAL A 21 -7.04 20.56 3.50
N TYR A 22 -7.28 19.86 2.41
CA TYR A 22 -6.38 19.86 1.24
C TYR A 22 -7.18 20.00 -0.05
N GLU A 23 -6.73 20.89 -0.93
CA GLU A 23 -6.96 20.86 -2.37
C GLU A 23 -5.79 21.58 -3.05
N ASP A 24 -4.76 20.83 -3.41
CA ASP A 24 -3.74 21.26 -4.37
C ASP A 24 -3.12 20.02 -5.04
N LYS A 25 -3.08 20.01 -6.37
CA LYS A 25 -2.55 18.89 -7.17
C LYS A 25 -1.04 19.01 -7.43
N ASN A 26 -0.45 20.14 -7.07
CA ASN A 26 0.96 20.47 -7.29
C ASN A 26 1.75 20.56 -5.97
N ALA A 27 1.14 20.20 -4.84
CA ALA A 27 1.81 20.22 -3.53
C ALA A 27 2.80 19.04 -3.38
N PRO A 28 3.90 19.21 -2.63
CA PRO A 28 4.86 18.13 -2.35
C PRO A 28 4.18 16.97 -1.63
N LEU A 29 4.82 15.78 -1.63
CA LEU A 29 4.34 14.66 -0.84
C LEU A 29 4.41 15.02 0.66
N ILE A 30 3.29 14.90 1.36
CA ILE A 30 3.22 15.19 2.80
C ILE A 30 2.98 13.89 3.54
N GLU A 31 3.95 13.48 4.35
CA GLU A 31 3.81 12.36 5.29
C GLU A 31 3.41 12.90 6.67
N TYR A 32 2.20 12.58 7.10
CA TYR A 32 1.75 12.94 8.43
C TYR A 32 1.82 11.71 9.34
N TRP A 33 2.24 11.94 10.56
CA TRP A 33 2.05 10.98 11.63
C TRP A 33 1.38 11.64 12.81
N VAL A 34 0.40 10.95 13.38
CA VAL A 34 -0.32 11.38 14.56
C VAL A 34 -0.09 10.30 15.60
N ASN A 35 0.53 10.66 16.71
CA ASN A 35 0.88 9.70 17.75
C ASN A 35 -0.43 9.17 18.35
N THR A 36 -0.72 7.87 18.17
CA THR A 36 -1.85 7.22 18.83
C THR A 36 -1.49 6.95 20.28
N GLY A 37 -1.64 7.98 21.12
CA GLY A 37 -1.52 7.86 22.56
C GLY A 37 -0.08 7.88 23.07
N ALA A 38 0.31 9.01 23.65
CA ALA A 38 1.33 9.03 24.69
C ALA A 38 0.64 9.33 26.02
N ASP A 39 0.84 8.49 27.04
CA ASP A 39 0.64 8.89 28.43
C ASP A 39 1.63 10.02 28.77
N VAL A 40 1.30 10.85 29.77
CA VAL A 40 2.15 11.96 30.23
C VAL A 40 3.56 11.46 30.54
N LEU A 41 4.56 11.89 29.75
CA LEU A 41 5.96 11.64 30.05
C LEU A 41 6.45 12.76 30.96
N ILE A 42 6.44 12.50 32.27
CA ILE A 42 7.16 13.36 33.22
C ILE A 42 8.52 12.71 33.45
N GLY A 43 9.49 13.07 32.63
CA GLY A 43 10.88 12.71 32.91
C GLY A 43 11.53 13.74 33.84
N GLY A 44 12.74 13.46 34.31
CA GLY A 44 13.58 14.42 35.00
C GLY A 44 13.40 14.53 36.52
N ARG A 45 14.48 14.96 37.18
CA ARG A 45 14.64 14.89 38.65
C ARG A 45 14.01 16.08 39.37
N ARG A 46 12.78 16.43 39.00
CA ARG A 46 12.01 17.44 39.70
C ARG A 46 11.42 16.85 40.98
N GLY A 47 11.31 17.63 42.06
CA GLY A 47 10.83 17.13 43.35
C GLY A 47 9.38 16.62 43.34
N ASP A 48 8.59 17.05 42.34
CA ASP A 48 7.19 16.76 42.07
C ASP A 48 6.94 16.07 40.70
N GLY A 49 8.00 15.77 39.94
CA GLY A 49 7.92 15.11 38.62
C GLY A 49 8.51 13.70 38.65
N GLY A 50 8.00 12.80 37.80
CA GLY A 50 8.42 11.40 37.76
C GLY A 50 9.92 11.26 37.55
N TYR A 51 10.65 10.70 38.51
CA TYR A 51 12.13 10.65 38.46
C TYR A 51 12.72 9.63 37.46
N LEU A 52 12.02 9.37 36.35
CA LEU A 52 12.60 8.65 35.22
C LEU A 52 13.71 9.50 34.60
N ALA A 53 14.81 8.86 34.22
CA ALA A 53 15.80 9.57 33.41
C ALA A 53 15.16 9.92 32.07
N TRP A 54 15.45 11.07 31.48
CA TRP A 54 14.84 11.46 30.22
C TRP A 54 15.08 10.44 29.09
N GLN A 55 16.19 9.70 29.15
CA GLN A 55 16.49 8.60 28.23
C GLN A 55 15.49 7.43 28.31
N GLU A 56 14.79 7.30 29.44
CA GLU A 56 13.75 6.29 29.69
C GLU A 56 12.35 6.82 29.33
N CYS A 57 12.24 8.10 28.95
CA CYS A 57 11.01 8.81 28.62
C CYS A 57 11.01 9.31 27.18
N ILE A 58 11.59 8.54 26.25
CA ILE A 58 11.57 8.88 24.81
C ILE A 58 10.34 8.23 24.17
N ASN A 59 9.45 9.04 23.61
CA ASN A 59 8.40 8.59 22.71
C ASN A 59 8.88 8.76 21.26
N ASN A 60 8.86 7.68 20.50
CA ASN A 60 9.30 7.65 19.11
C ASN A 60 8.10 7.69 18.15
N ALA A 61 8.12 8.66 17.25
CA ALA A 61 7.26 8.72 16.07
C ALA A 61 8.03 8.19 14.86
N THR A 62 7.56 7.10 14.24
CA THR A 62 8.23 6.51 13.07
C THR A 62 7.47 6.86 11.79
N PHE A 63 8.14 7.54 10.88
CA PHE A 63 7.73 7.75 9.49
C PHE A 63 8.23 6.55 8.67
N LEU A 64 7.28 5.71 8.24
CA LEU A 64 7.58 4.52 7.44
C LEU A 64 8.15 4.94 6.07
N SER A 65 9.07 4.14 5.54
CA SER A 65 9.62 4.37 4.21
C SER A 65 8.51 4.33 3.15
N ALA A 66 8.26 5.45 2.46
CA ALA A 66 7.45 5.43 1.25
C ALA A 66 8.07 4.47 0.23
N SER A 67 7.41 3.33 0.03
CA SER A 67 7.82 2.21 -0.84
C SER A 67 8.00 2.57 -2.33
N HIS A 68 7.95 3.84 -2.75
CA HIS A 68 7.79 4.20 -4.16
C HIS A 68 8.58 5.41 -4.69
N THR A 69 9.42 6.10 -3.92
CA THR A 69 10.08 7.31 -4.44
C THR A 69 11.57 7.09 -4.79
N THR A 70 11.88 7.06 -6.08
CA THR A 70 13.28 7.18 -6.58
C THR A 70 13.82 8.61 -6.46
N TYR A 71 12.94 9.60 -6.23
CA TYR A 71 13.21 11.04 -6.23
C TYR A 71 14.25 11.48 -5.19
N GLU A 72 15.13 12.40 -5.55
CA GLU A 72 16.05 13.07 -4.62
C GLU A 72 15.27 13.96 -3.64
N VAL A 73 15.72 14.05 -2.39
CA VAL A 73 15.05 14.86 -1.36
C VAL A 73 15.64 16.26 -1.41
N MET A 74 14.82 17.27 -1.74
CA MET A 74 15.19 18.68 -1.75
C MET A 74 15.26 19.25 -0.34
N SER A 75 14.21 19.01 0.45
CA SER A 75 14.19 19.35 1.87
C SER A 75 13.35 18.38 2.69
N ALA A 76 13.66 18.24 3.97
CA ALA A 76 12.83 17.55 4.93
C ALA A 76 12.62 18.45 6.15
N THR A 77 11.38 18.85 6.39
CA THR A 77 10.99 19.74 7.48
C THR A 77 10.20 18.96 8.53
N LEU A 78 10.69 18.98 9.77
CA LEU A 78 10.03 18.38 10.93
C LEU A 78 9.28 19.46 11.70
N GLY A 79 7.97 19.30 11.84
CA GLY A 79 7.16 20.04 12.79
C GLY A 79 6.82 19.18 13.99
N VAL A 80 6.83 19.76 15.19
CA VAL A 80 6.40 19.06 16.41
C VAL A 80 5.39 19.89 17.16
N VAL A 81 4.37 19.23 17.72
CA VAL A 81 3.31 19.87 18.51
C VAL A 81 3.00 19.00 19.71
N SER A 82 3.22 19.55 20.90
CA SER A 82 3.11 18.81 22.14
C SER A 82 2.52 19.68 23.26
N PRO A 83 1.39 19.29 23.87
CA PRO A 83 0.86 19.95 25.06
C PRO A 83 1.92 20.02 26.16
N TRP A 84 1.91 21.13 26.91
CA TRP A 84 2.81 21.38 28.04
C TRP A 84 4.31 21.40 27.72
N ALA A 85 4.68 21.23 26.45
CA ALA A 85 6.04 21.47 25.98
C ALA A 85 6.38 22.97 26.03
N GLY A 86 7.63 23.32 26.33
CA GLY A 86 8.04 24.71 26.41
C GLY A 86 9.54 24.94 26.63
N SER A 87 9.90 26.19 26.92
CA SER A 87 11.28 26.60 27.17
C SER A 87 11.84 25.96 28.45
N ALA A 88 13.11 25.55 28.42
CA ALA A 88 13.81 24.98 29.56
C ALA A 88 13.67 25.86 30.83
N GLY A 89 13.11 25.28 31.89
CA GLY A 89 13.08 25.86 33.23
C GLY A 89 14.46 25.79 33.91
N THR A 90 14.49 25.93 35.25
CA THR A 90 15.70 25.73 36.07
C THR A 90 16.48 24.47 35.65
N PRO A 91 17.82 24.39 35.86
CA PRO A 91 18.65 23.29 35.36
C PRO A 91 18.05 21.91 35.63
N GLY A 92 17.78 21.12 34.58
CA GLY A 92 17.11 19.81 34.65
C GLY A 92 15.57 19.87 34.59
N GLN A 93 15.02 20.83 33.84
CA GLN A 93 13.61 20.92 33.42
C GLN A 93 13.58 21.31 31.94
N THR A 94 13.71 20.35 31.04
CA THR A 94 13.75 20.64 29.60
C THR A 94 13.25 19.47 28.77
N SER A 95 12.59 19.75 27.66
CA SER A 95 12.31 18.72 26.65
C SER A 95 13.51 18.49 25.74
N TYR A 96 13.61 17.29 25.18
CA TYR A 96 14.61 16.89 24.19
C TYR A 96 13.89 16.45 22.92
N LEU A 97 14.51 16.74 21.78
CA LEU A 97 14.03 16.30 20.49
C LEU A 97 15.16 15.61 19.74
N PHE A 98 14.84 14.48 19.14
CA PHE A 98 15.72 13.61 18.38
C PHE A 98 15.14 13.37 16.99
N PHE A 99 16.02 13.17 16.03
CA PHE A 99 15.67 12.67 14.72
C PHE A 99 16.72 11.65 14.27
N ASN A 100 16.30 10.43 13.97
CA ASN A 100 17.17 9.31 13.59
C ASN A 100 18.33 9.09 14.58
N ASP A 101 17.99 9.03 15.87
CA ASP A 101 18.94 8.90 16.99
C ASP A 101 19.91 10.09 17.20
N GLU A 102 19.81 11.16 16.38
CA GLU A 102 20.58 12.39 16.56
C GLU A 102 19.76 13.43 17.34
N GLN A 103 20.35 14.02 18.38
CA GLN A 103 19.69 15.06 19.17
C GLN A 103 19.63 16.38 18.39
N LEU A 104 18.43 16.87 18.09
CA LEU A 104 18.19 18.15 17.44
C LEU A 104 18.37 19.34 18.40
N GLY A 105 18.02 19.17 19.68
CA GLY A 105 18.23 20.21 20.69
C GLY A 105 17.61 19.92 22.05
N THR A 106 17.67 20.92 22.94
CA THR A 106 17.03 20.93 24.27
C THR A 106 16.16 22.17 24.41
N GLY A 107 14.92 22.00 24.88
CA GLY A 107 13.97 23.09 25.13
C GLY A 107 13.52 23.77 23.84
N VAL A 108 13.44 22.98 22.77
CA VAL A 108 13.17 23.44 21.40
C VAL A 108 11.71 23.87 21.19
N TYR A 109 10.80 23.49 22.10
CA TYR A 109 9.39 23.83 21.99
C TYR A 109 9.11 25.27 22.40
N HIS A 110 8.43 26.00 21.52
CA HIS A 110 8.05 27.38 21.71
C HIS A 110 6.55 27.52 21.99
N GLY A 111 6.15 28.54 22.79
CA GLY A 111 4.74 28.80 23.14
C GLY A 111 4.48 29.10 24.62
N TYR A 112 5.32 28.54 25.49
CA TYR A 112 5.36 28.88 26.90
C TYR A 112 6.39 30.01 27.13
N GLY A 113 5.93 31.22 27.47
CA GLY A 113 6.79 32.39 27.70
C GLY A 113 6.80 33.46 26.60
N GLY A 114 6.16 33.22 25.45
CA GLY A 114 6.09 34.16 24.34
C GLY A 114 5.27 33.64 23.16
N THR A 115 4.90 34.53 22.24
CA THR A 115 4.34 34.12 20.94
C THR A 115 5.42 33.46 20.10
N TYR A 116 5.04 32.53 19.23
CA TYR A 116 5.93 31.88 18.28
C TYR A 116 5.28 31.93 16.90
N ASP A 117 6.07 32.21 15.88
CA ASP A 117 5.63 32.29 14.49
C ASP A 117 6.87 32.04 13.64
N GLU A 118 7.01 30.81 13.16
CA GLU A 118 8.12 30.41 12.32
C GLU A 118 7.60 29.60 11.14
N SER A 119 8.25 29.80 9.99
CA SER A 119 7.95 29.08 8.77
C SER A 119 9.26 28.55 8.20
N ILE A 120 9.32 27.24 8.01
CA ILE A 120 10.40 26.58 7.27
C ILE A 120 9.75 25.84 6.11
N ASP A 121 10.22 26.16 4.91
CA ASP A 121 9.67 25.69 3.64
C ASP A 121 8.14 25.87 3.56
N SER A 122 7.38 24.77 3.44
CA SER A 122 5.91 24.78 3.34
C SER A 122 5.20 24.62 4.69
N MET A 123 5.94 24.54 5.79
CA MET A 123 5.38 24.35 7.13
C MET A 123 5.49 25.63 7.96
N THR A 124 4.33 26.12 8.41
CA THR A 124 4.22 27.25 9.34
C THR A 124 3.67 26.78 10.69
N MET A 125 4.37 27.13 11.77
CA MET A 125 3.95 26.86 13.16
C MET A 125 3.76 28.18 13.90
N GLU A 126 2.52 28.47 14.34
CA GLU A 126 2.16 29.72 14.99
C GLU A 126 1.48 29.48 16.36
N ILE A 127 1.94 30.20 17.38
CA ILE A 127 1.29 30.36 18.68
C ILE A 127 1.10 31.86 18.97
N GLY A 128 -0.16 32.31 18.92
CA GLY A 128 -0.54 33.70 19.19
C GLY A 128 -0.67 34.09 20.68
N SER A 129 -0.22 33.26 21.63
CA SER A 129 -0.37 33.51 23.08
C SER A 129 0.85 33.07 23.89
N GLY A 130 1.43 33.96 24.71
CA GLY A 130 2.62 33.69 25.52
C GLY A 130 2.44 32.80 26.75
N ASN A 131 1.25 32.26 26.98
CA ASN A 131 0.97 31.23 28.00
C ASN A 131 0.18 30.07 27.36
N ALA A 132 0.51 29.71 26.12
CA ALA A 132 -0.07 28.52 25.52
C ALA A 132 0.42 27.30 26.31
N GLN A 133 -0.50 26.45 26.79
CA GLN A 133 -0.15 25.15 27.37
C GLN A 133 0.10 24.10 26.27
N VAL A 134 0.66 24.56 25.16
CA VAL A 134 1.05 23.79 23.98
C VAL A 134 2.35 24.42 23.49
N GLY A 135 3.34 23.58 23.26
CA GLY A 135 4.57 23.97 22.60
C GLY A 135 4.59 23.43 21.18
N VAL A 136 5.11 24.24 20.26
CA VAL A 136 5.36 23.85 18.87
C VAL A 136 6.78 24.22 18.47
N ASP A 137 7.31 23.53 17.49
CA ASP A 137 8.55 23.90 16.84
C ASP A 137 8.55 23.42 15.38
N VAL A 138 9.34 24.06 14.54
CA VAL A 138 9.58 23.64 13.15
C VAL A 138 11.07 23.66 12.87
N ILE A 139 11.62 22.55 12.37
CA ILE A 139 13.05 22.31 12.23
C ILE A 139 13.37 21.71 10.87
N ASP A 140 14.42 22.21 10.22
CA ASP A 140 15.02 21.57 9.05
C ASP A 140 15.84 20.32 9.45
N VAL A 141 15.40 19.15 8.98
CA VAL A 141 16.04 17.85 9.19
C VAL A 141 16.57 17.23 7.90
N THR A 142 16.70 18.00 6.83
CA THR A 142 17.12 17.53 5.48
C THR A 142 18.39 16.68 5.53
N ASN A 143 19.45 17.16 6.19
CA ASN A 143 20.73 16.45 6.27
C ASN A 143 20.72 15.19 7.15
N ARG A 144 19.63 14.97 7.89
CA ARG A 144 19.45 13.85 8.81
C ARG A 144 18.41 12.86 8.31
N TYR A 145 17.74 13.16 7.20
CA TYR A 145 16.73 12.31 6.59
C TYR A 145 17.37 11.07 5.96
N HIS A 146 16.89 9.90 6.36
CA HIS A 146 17.32 8.63 5.79
C HIS A 146 16.38 8.25 4.63
N LYS A 147 16.84 8.47 3.40
CA LYS A 147 16.08 8.12 2.18
C LYS A 147 15.92 6.61 2.03
N GLY A 148 14.68 6.15 1.83
CA GLY A 148 14.36 4.74 1.58
C GLY A 148 14.36 3.84 2.81
N SER A 149 14.52 4.41 4.00
CA SER A 149 14.37 3.72 5.29
C SER A 149 13.41 4.51 6.20
N GLU A 150 13.06 3.91 7.32
CA GLU A 150 12.26 4.57 8.34
C GLU A 150 13.00 5.78 8.91
N ASN A 151 12.25 6.85 9.20
CA ASN A 151 12.75 8.03 9.90
C ASN A 151 12.04 8.16 11.24
N VAL A 152 12.79 8.35 12.33
CA VAL A 152 12.25 8.31 13.70
C VAL A 152 12.45 9.64 14.39
N VAL A 153 11.37 10.26 14.88
CA VAL A 153 11.42 11.44 15.76
C VAL A 153 11.27 10.98 17.21
N GLY A 154 12.29 11.17 18.03
CA GLY A 154 12.21 10.92 19.46
C GLY A 154 11.86 12.21 20.21
N GLN A 155 10.83 12.20 21.05
CA GLN A 155 10.48 13.32 21.93
C GLN A 155 10.63 12.86 23.38
N ALA A 156 11.38 13.60 24.19
CA ALA A 156 11.57 13.27 25.59
C ALA A 156 11.39 14.47 26.50
N ASP A 157 10.99 14.22 27.75
CA ASP A 157 10.93 15.22 28.81
C ASP A 157 12.00 14.95 29.87
N ASP A 158 12.51 16.01 30.47
CA ASP A 158 13.39 16.01 31.64
C ASP A 158 12.91 17.07 32.65
N GLY A 159 11.61 17.16 32.92
CA GLY A 159 11.08 17.82 34.12
C GLY A 159 10.08 18.94 33.88
N ASP A 160 9.60 19.11 32.64
CA ASP A 160 8.66 20.16 32.25
C ASP A 160 7.20 19.69 32.01
N ASN A 161 6.92 18.39 32.18
CA ASN A 161 5.59 17.76 32.04
C ASN A 161 5.04 17.74 30.62
N MET A 162 5.91 17.63 29.63
CA MET A 162 5.52 17.48 28.23
C MET A 162 4.63 16.25 28.01
N MET A 163 3.59 16.41 27.19
CA MET A 163 2.89 15.29 26.57
C MET A 163 3.29 15.23 25.09
N PRO A 164 4.22 14.34 24.68
CA PRO A 164 4.62 14.25 23.29
C PRO A 164 3.47 13.68 22.46
N THR A 165 2.86 14.51 21.60
CA THR A 165 1.62 14.11 20.92
C THR A 165 1.70 14.06 19.41
N ASN A 166 2.43 14.96 18.75
CA ASN A 166 2.39 15.03 17.28
C ASN A 166 3.75 15.40 16.72
N ALA A 167 4.10 14.75 15.61
CA ALA A 167 5.25 15.08 14.77
C ALA A 167 4.81 15.02 13.31
N PHE A 168 5.18 16.02 12.52
CA PHE A 168 4.83 16.17 11.12
C PHE A 168 6.12 16.19 10.31
N LEU A 169 6.26 15.32 9.31
CA LEU A 169 7.44 15.31 8.46
C LEU A 169 7.03 15.66 7.02
N VAL A 170 7.34 16.87 6.61
CA VAL A 170 7.12 17.29 5.23
C VAL A 170 8.41 17.03 4.46
N VAL A 171 8.35 16.09 3.50
CA VAL A 171 9.48 15.77 2.63
C VAL A 171 9.20 16.40 1.27
N GLN A 172 9.94 17.44 0.95
CA GLN A 172 9.92 18.01 -0.39
C GLN A 172 10.95 17.25 -1.21
N TYR A 173 10.48 16.54 -2.22
CA TYR A 173 11.36 15.97 -3.22
C TYR A 173 11.83 17.08 -4.15
N VAL A 174 13.01 16.90 -4.74
CA VAL A 174 13.37 17.61 -5.96
C VAL A 174 12.25 17.28 -6.93
N GLU A 175 11.42 18.28 -7.23
CA GLU A 175 10.47 18.15 -8.31
C GLU A 175 11.33 17.92 -9.54
N GLU A 176 11.38 16.67 -10.01
CA GLU A 176 11.86 16.41 -11.34
C GLU A 176 10.79 17.01 -12.25
N LEU A 177 10.95 18.30 -12.52
CA LEU A 177 10.26 18.97 -13.59
C LEU A 177 11.04 18.68 -14.87
N PRO A 178 10.33 18.53 -16.01
CA PRO A 178 10.98 18.75 -17.28
C PRO A 178 11.51 20.19 -17.30
N ASP A 179 12.82 20.36 -17.44
CA ASP A 179 13.44 21.66 -17.69
C ASP A 179 13.64 21.77 -19.19
N LEU A 180 12.68 22.41 -19.86
CA LEU A 180 12.70 22.56 -21.29
C LEU A 180 13.41 23.85 -21.67
N GLU A 181 14.50 23.72 -22.40
CA GLU A 181 15.30 24.83 -22.88
C GLU A 181 15.27 24.90 -24.40
N ILE A 182 15.05 26.09 -24.98
CA ILE A 182 15.38 26.31 -26.39
C ILE A 182 16.91 26.33 -26.49
N VAL A 183 17.49 25.23 -26.93
CA VAL A 183 18.96 25.10 -27.07
C VAL A 183 19.46 25.61 -28.41
N ASP A 184 18.57 25.73 -29.38
CA ASP A 184 18.92 26.27 -30.69
C ASP A 184 17.68 26.86 -31.36
N LYS A 185 17.88 27.90 -32.17
CA LYS A 185 16.88 28.41 -33.09
C LYS A 185 17.54 29.09 -34.28
N TRP A 186 16.91 28.99 -35.43
CA TRP A 186 17.40 29.62 -36.65
C TRP A 186 16.27 30.06 -37.56
N GLU A 187 16.55 31.11 -38.32
CA GLU A 187 15.66 31.69 -39.31
C GLU A 187 16.07 31.21 -40.71
N SER A 188 15.11 31.13 -41.63
CA SER A 188 15.42 30.88 -43.03
C SER A 188 14.51 31.69 -43.93
N TRP A 189 15.10 32.38 -44.91
CA TRP A 189 14.34 33.14 -45.90
C TRP A 189 13.46 32.19 -46.73
N VAL A 190 12.15 32.42 -46.69
CA VAL A 190 11.18 31.81 -47.59
C VAL A 190 11.21 32.54 -48.94
N ASN A 191 11.39 33.85 -48.91
CA ASN A 191 11.65 34.71 -50.07
C ASN A 191 12.34 36.00 -49.60
N LYS A 192 12.65 36.92 -50.53
CA LYS A 192 13.37 38.18 -50.24
C LYS A 192 12.72 39.12 -49.20
N THR A 193 11.50 38.83 -48.76
CA THR A 193 10.72 39.67 -47.85
C THR A 193 10.09 38.88 -46.70
N HIS A 194 10.25 37.55 -46.68
CA HIS A 194 9.62 36.70 -45.67
C HIS A 194 10.54 35.55 -45.27
N TYR A 195 10.52 35.19 -43.99
CA TYR A 195 11.28 34.08 -43.42
C TYR A 195 10.39 33.20 -42.55
N ASN A 196 10.89 32.02 -42.19
CA ASN A 196 10.30 31.14 -41.20
C ASN A 196 11.30 30.90 -40.06
N VAL A 197 10.81 30.37 -38.94
CA VAL A 197 11.62 30.16 -37.73
C VAL A 197 11.53 28.68 -37.34
N THR A 198 12.68 28.07 -37.14
CA THR A 198 12.83 26.71 -36.62
C THR A 198 13.54 26.75 -35.28
N TYR A 199 13.20 25.81 -34.40
CA TYR A 199 13.72 25.76 -33.05
C TYR A 199 14.01 24.32 -32.62
N LYS A 200 14.91 24.19 -31.65
CA LYS A 200 15.27 22.94 -31.01
C LYS A 200 15.12 23.09 -29.50
N ILE A 201 14.35 22.17 -28.91
CA ILE A 201 14.14 22.04 -27.48
C ILE A 201 15.03 20.91 -26.96
N LEU A 202 15.68 21.11 -25.82
CA LEU A 202 16.27 20.05 -25.00
C LEU A 202 15.48 19.96 -23.70
N ASN A 203 15.18 18.74 -23.26
CA ASN A 203 14.79 18.52 -21.88
C ASN A 203 16.04 18.29 -21.03
N ASN A 204 16.51 19.34 -20.36
CA ASN A 204 17.64 19.32 -19.46
C ASN A 204 17.24 18.93 -18.02
N GLY A 205 15.95 18.68 -17.79
CA GLY A 205 15.41 18.27 -16.50
C GLY A 205 15.41 16.74 -16.33
N ASN A 206 15.16 16.30 -15.10
CA ASN A 206 15.21 14.88 -14.75
C ASN A 206 13.87 14.15 -14.93
N ALA A 207 12.80 14.84 -15.34
CA ALA A 207 11.51 14.21 -15.68
C ALA A 207 11.12 14.35 -17.15
N THR A 208 10.22 13.48 -17.60
CA THR A 208 9.70 13.50 -18.97
C THR A 208 8.67 14.62 -19.16
N ALA A 209 8.89 15.52 -20.13
CA ALA A 209 7.90 16.51 -20.54
C ALA A 209 6.77 15.82 -21.32
N PRO A 210 5.49 16.03 -20.96
CA PRO A 210 4.38 15.41 -21.68
C PRO A 210 4.20 16.02 -23.08
N ALA A 211 3.71 15.20 -24.02
CA ALA A 211 3.32 15.68 -25.34
C ALA A 211 2.22 16.75 -25.23
N GLY A 212 2.28 17.78 -26.09
CA GLY A 212 1.25 18.80 -26.25
C GLY A 212 1.50 20.12 -25.53
N HIS A 213 2.69 20.32 -24.94
CA HIS A 213 3.13 21.60 -24.39
C HIS A 213 3.39 22.62 -25.53
N ASN A 214 3.26 23.91 -25.21
CA ASN A 214 3.35 24.99 -26.20
C ASN A 214 4.80 25.46 -26.40
N THR A 215 5.11 25.90 -27.61
CA THR A 215 6.25 26.76 -27.93
C THR A 215 5.72 28.02 -28.59
N THR A 216 6.17 29.18 -28.15
CA THR A 216 5.66 30.49 -28.55
C THR A 216 6.69 31.20 -29.42
N LEU A 217 6.24 31.71 -30.57
CA LEU A 217 7.01 32.60 -31.44
C LEU A 217 6.57 34.04 -31.20
N ILE A 218 7.53 34.92 -30.94
CA ILE A 218 7.36 36.35 -30.71
C ILE A 218 8.26 37.09 -31.71
N VAL A 219 7.71 38.09 -32.40
CA VAL A 219 8.44 38.95 -33.34
C VAL A 219 8.11 40.39 -33.01
N ASP A 220 9.13 41.22 -32.74
CA ASP A 220 8.99 42.64 -32.39
C ASP A 220 7.97 42.90 -31.27
N GLU A 221 8.08 42.13 -30.18
CA GLU A 221 7.18 42.14 -29.01
C GLU A 221 5.76 41.60 -29.26
N ASP A 222 5.40 41.25 -30.50
CA ASP A 222 4.10 40.66 -30.84
C ASP A 222 4.15 39.14 -30.83
N VAL A 223 3.24 38.49 -30.08
CA VAL A 223 3.07 37.03 -30.11
C VAL A 223 2.45 36.62 -31.45
N ILE A 224 3.21 35.90 -32.26
CA ILE A 224 2.80 35.48 -33.60
C ILE A 224 2.04 34.16 -33.57
N LYS A 225 2.55 33.15 -32.86
CA LYS A 225 1.93 31.81 -32.82
C LYS A 225 2.37 30.98 -31.60
N HIS A 226 1.46 30.12 -31.12
CA HIS A 226 1.79 28.98 -30.27
C HIS A 226 1.71 27.68 -31.08
N GLU A 227 2.75 26.85 -31.00
CA GLU A 227 2.84 25.53 -31.63
C GLU A 227 2.92 24.46 -30.55
N LYS A 228 2.26 23.31 -30.73
CA LYS A 228 2.29 22.22 -29.75
C LYS A 228 3.34 21.19 -30.12
N VAL A 229 4.20 20.82 -29.18
CA VAL A 229 5.17 19.74 -29.36
C VAL A 229 4.42 18.38 -29.33
N PRO A 230 4.47 17.56 -30.40
CA PRO A 230 3.60 16.39 -30.54
C PRO A 230 4.07 15.15 -29.79
N VAL A 231 5.30 15.14 -29.26
CA VAL A 231 5.94 14.00 -28.61
C VAL A 231 6.30 14.32 -27.16
N PRO A 232 6.27 13.32 -26.25
CA PRO A 232 6.87 13.50 -24.94
C PRO A 232 8.41 13.54 -25.07
N LEU A 233 9.09 14.27 -24.18
CA LEU A 233 10.55 14.37 -24.17
C LEU A 233 11.10 13.85 -22.86
N ALA A 234 11.82 12.73 -22.89
CA ALA A 234 12.51 12.21 -21.70
C ALA A 234 13.74 13.06 -21.33
N PRO A 235 14.32 12.91 -20.13
CA PRO A 235 15.56 13.59 -19.75
C PRO A 235 16.68 13.39 -20.78
N GLY A 236 17.27 14.48 -21.25
CA GLY A 236 18.32 14.50 -22.27
C GLY A 236 17.82 14.35 -23.71
N GLU A 237 16.52 14.16 -23.96
CA GLU A 237 15.98 14.12 -25.33
C GLU A 237 15.78 15.52 -25.91
N THR A 238 15.85 15.61 -27.25
CA THR A 238 15.64 16.86 -27.98
C THR A 238 14.51 16.73 -29.00
N TYR A 239 13.83 17.85 -29.25
CA TYR A 239 12.81 17.98 -30.30
C TYR A 239 13.13 19.16 -31.20
N THR A 240 12.98 18.99 -32.51
CA THR A 240 13.11 20.08 -33.49
C THR A 240 11.77 20.32 -34.17
N GLY A 241 11.30 21.56 -34.13
CA GLY A 241 10.03 21.99 -34.72
C GLY A 241 10.20 23.26 -35.55
N THR A 242 9.37 23.43 -36.58
CA THR A 242 9.31 24.64 -37.41
C THR A 242 7.92 25.23 -37.30
N PHE A 243 7.81 26.54 -37.04
CA PHE A 243 6.54 27.23 -37.10
C PHE A 243 6.04 27.24 -38.55
N ASP A 244 4.79 26.82 -38.77
CA ASP A 244 4.16 26.88 -40.09
C ASP A 244 3.83 28.33 -40.55
N THR A 245 4.00 29.32 -39.67
CA THR A 245 3.83 30.74 -39.97
C THR A 245 5.04 31.28 -40.73
N VAL A 246 4.76 31.96 -41.84
CA VAL A 246 5.73 32.72 -42.61
C VAL A 246 5.64 34.18 -42.20
N ILE A 247 6.75 34.76 -41.72
CA ILE A 247 6.83 36.11 -41.16
C ILE A 247 7.34 37.06 -42.24
N ALA A 248 6.71 38.22 -42.40
CA ALA A 248 7.18 39.27 -43.28
C ALA A 248 8.16 40.17 -42.52
N CYS A 249 9.35 40.43 -43.09
CA CYS A 249 10.34 41.30 -42.47
C CYS A 249 9.80 42.73 -42.33
N THR A 250 9.91 43.33 -41.14
CA THR A 250 9.46 44.68 -40.84
C THR A 250 10.64 45.61 -40.53
N GLY A 251 10.73 46.74 -41.25
CA GLY A 251 11.84 47.67 -41.06
C GLY A 251 13.20 47.16 -41.55
N GLU A 252 14.27 47.52 -40.84
CA GLU A 252 15.67 47.14 -41.15
C GLU A 252 16.09 45.82 -40.49
N SER A 253 15.35 45.36 -39.48
CA SER A 253 15.58 44.10 -38.76
C SER A 253 14.35 43.76 -37.92
N ASP A 254 14.09 42.46 -37.72
CA ASP A 254 13.09 41.98 -36.75
C ASP A 254 13.81 41.41 -35.52
N THR A 255 13.26 41.61 -34.32
CA THR A 255 13.71 40.93 -33.10
C THR A 255 12.87 39.68 -32.90
N ILE A 256 13.48 38.49 -33.01
CA ILE A 256 12.78 37.21 -33.01
C ILE A 256 13.12 36.46 -31.73
N ARG A 257 12.09 36.14 -30.96
CA ARG A 257 12.19 35.40 -29.71
C ARG A 257 11.32 34.15 -29.76
N VAL A 258 11.91 33.00 -29.46
CA VAL A 258 11.19 31.73 -29.32
C VAL A 258 11.28 31.29 -27.88
N CYS A 259 10.14 30.98 -27.26
CA CYS A 259 10.04 30.60 -25.86
C CYS A 259 9.28 29.27 -25.72
N VAL A 260 9.66 28.45 -24.74
CA VAL A 260 8.95 27.20 -24.42
C VAL A 260 8.04 27.36 -23.19
N ASP A 261 8.28 28.38 -22.37
CA ASP A 261 7.38 28.85 -21.30
C ASP A 261 7.16 30.35 -21.51
N GLU A 262 5.95 30.87 -21.23
CA GLU A 262 5.43 32.14 -21.75
C GLU A 262 6.34 33.36 -21.50
N ASP A 263 7.31 33.29 -20.59
CA ASP A 263 8.33 34.33 -20.37
C ASP A 263 9.77 33.82 -20.09
N TYR A 264 10.00 32.50 -19.99
CA TYR A 264 11.26 31.89 -19.56
C TYR A 264 11.80 30.88 -20.59
N ASN A 265 13.10 30.59 -20.53
CA ASN A 265 13.78 29.67 -21.45
C ASN A 265 13.58 30.02 -22.93
N CYS A 266 13.93 31.26 -23.27
CA CYS A 266 13.81 31.78 -24.63
C CYS A 266 15.19 31.98 -25.26
N LEU A 267 15.27 31.73 -26.56
CA LEU A 267 16.35 32.28 -27.38
C LEU A 267 15.82 33.46 -28.20
N GLU A 268 16.60 34.53 -28.19
CA GLU A 268 16.33 35.77 -28.92
C GLU A 268 17.51 36.11 -29.81
N ASN A 269 17.25 36.55 -31.04
CA ASN A 269 18.22 37.25 -31.85
C ASN A 269 17.56 38.42 -32.59
N VAL A 270 18.41 39.31 -33.10
CA VAL A 270 18.00 40.32 -34.07
C VAL A 270 18.31 39.78 -35.46
N TRP A 271 17.29 39.57 -36.27
CA TRP A 271 17.41 39.14 -37.65
C TRP A 271 17.48 40.38 -38.55
N SER A 272 18.65 40.62 -39.11
CA SER A 272 18.86 41.72 -40.06
C SER A 272 18.02 41.49 -41.32
N CYS A 273 17.13 42.43 -41.63
CA CYS A 273 16.47 42.49 -42.92
C CYS A 273 17.39 43.11 -44.00
N GLU A 274 18.60 43.58 -43.64
CA GLU A 274 19.67 43.87 -44.59
C GLU A 274 20.44 42.59 -44.97
N HIS A 275 20.46 42.31 -46.29
CA HIS A 275 21.18 41.19 -46.89
C HIS A 275 22.70 41.46 -46.89
N ILE A 276 23.42 41.01 -45.86
CA ILE A 276 24.87 40.80 -45.95
C ILE A 276 25.08 39.42 -46.57
N GLU A 277 25.66 39.36 -47.77
CA GLU A 277 25.91 38.12 -48.52
C GLU A 277 27.34 37.63 -48.27
N LYS A 278 27.55 36.75 -47.29
CA LYS A 278 28.81 35.99 -47.08
C LYS A 278 28.53 34.52 -46.70
N PRO A 279 29.35 33.56 -47.13
CA PRO A 279 29.26 32.16 -46.69
C PRO A 279 29.67 31.99 -45.21
N ASP A 280 29.33 30.86 -44.59
CA ASP A 280 29.72 30.45 -43.22
C ASP A 280 29.75 28.91 -43.20
N LEU A 281 30.95 28.31 -43.14
CA LEU A 281 31.17 26.87 -43.32
C LEU A 281 31.33 26.19 -41.96
N VAL A 282 30.54 25.13 -41.74
CA VAL A 282 30.58 24.36 -40.49
C VAL A 282 30.70 22.87 -40.78
N ILE A 283 31.47 22.16 -39.95
CA ILE A 283 31.48 20.70 -39.91
C ILE A 283 30.30 20.20 -39.06
N GLU A 284 29.19 19.91 -39.71
CA GLU A 284 27.92 19.51 -39.06
C GLU A 284 28.06 18.17 -38.32
N LYS A 285 28.77 17.21 -38.91
CA LYS A 285 28.94 15.84 -38.42
C LYS A 285 30.31 15.29 -38.76
N GLU A 286 30.86 14.51 -37.84
CA GLU A 286 32.02 13.65 -38.05
C GLU A 286 31.73 12.27 -37.45
N TRP A 287 32.24 11.20 -38.07
CA TRP A 287 32.16 9.84 -37.54
C TRP A 287 33.24 8.93 -38.12
N GLU A 288 33.58 7.91 -37.35
CA GLU A 288 34.63 6.95 -37.65
C GLU A 288 34.03 5.60 -38.02
N ASN A 289 34.56 4.99 -39.08
CA ASN A 289 34.17 3.64 -39.47
C ASN A 289 35.38 2.72 -39.45
N TRP A 290 35.32 1.68 -38.64
CA TRP A 290 36.29 0.60 -38.67
C TRP A 290 36.29 -0.06 -40.05
N ILE A 291 37.47 -0.07 -40.67
CA ILE A 291 37.74 -0.82 -41.90
C ILE A 291 38.16 -2.25 -41.53
N ASN A 292 38.92 -2.39 -40.46
CA ASN A 292 39.38 -3.65 -39.90
C ASN A 292 39.67 -3.52 -38.39
N GLU A 293 40.30 -4.53 -37.80
CA GLU A 293 40.56 -4.62 -36.36
C GLU A 293 41.49 -3.53 -35.80
N SER A 294 42.23 -2.80 -36.64
CA SER A 294 43.16 -1.76 -36.19
C SER A 294 43.16 -0.49 -37.05
N HIS A 295 42.29 -0.39 -38.05
CA HIS A 295 42.21 0.78 -38.92
C HIS A 295 40.79 1.26 -39.11
N TYR A 296 40.62 2.58 -39.12
CA TYR A 296 39.37 3.24 -39.40
C TYR A 296 39.56 4.38 -40.42
N THR A 297 38.44 4.95 -40.87
CA THR A 297 38.39 6.18 -41.67
C THR A 297 37.48 7.18 -41.02
N ALA A 298 37.84 8.45 -41.12
CA ALA A 298 37.00 9.57 -40.69
C ALA A 298 36.16 10.06 -41.88
N SER A 299 34.87 10.22 -41.65
CA SER A 299 33.92 10.83 -42.57
C SER A 299 33.35 12.09 -41.95
N TYR A 300 32.98 13.05 -42.80
CA TYR A 300 32.44 14.32 -42.33
C TYR A 300 31.34 14.84 -43.25
N VAL A 301 30.56 15.76 -42.72
CA VAL A 301 29.57 16.54 -43.45
C VAL A 301 29.90 18.01 -43.27
N ILE A 302 30.23 18.69 -44.36
CA ILE A 302 30.37 20.14 -44.41
C ILE A 302 29.08 20.78 -44.92
N CYS A 303 28.62 21.84 -44.27
CA CYS A 303 27.51 22.65 -44.71
C CYS A 303 27.87 24.13 -44.72
N ASN A 304 27.18 24.90 -45.57
CA ASN A 304 27.24 26.37 -45.56
C ASN A 304 25.98 26.90 -44.86
N VAL A 305 26.14 27.37 -43.63
CA VAL A 305 25.09 27.98 -42.82
C VAL A 305 24.97 29.49 -43.04
N GLY A 306 25.83 30.06 -43.89
CA GLY A 306 25.85 31.49 -44.22
C GLY A 306 24.89 31.87 -45.33
N THR A 307 24.96 33.12 -45.78
CA THR A 307 23.97 33.77 -46.67
C THR A 307 24.42 33.92 -48.11
N ALA A 308 25.69 33.63 -48.43
CA ALA A 308 26.21 33.58 -49.79
C ALA A 308 26.84 32.23 -50.14
N THR A 309 26.96 31.97 -51.44
CA THR A 309 27.53 30.72 -51.94
C THR A 309 29.04 30.67 -51.69
N ALA A 310 29.52 29.66 -50.98
CA ALA A 310 30.93 29.34 -50.90
C ALA A 310 31.35 28.68 -52.24
N PRO A 311 32.29 29.27 -53.00
CA PRO A 311 32.77 28.68 -54.25
C PRO A 311 33.46 27.33 -54.02
N ALA A 312 33.31 26.41 -54.99
CA ALA A 312 34.08 25.16 -55.02
C ALA A 312 35.59 25.43 -55.00
N GLY A 313 36.35 24.52 -54.39
CA GLY A 313 37.82 24.55 -54.35
C GLY A 313 38.43 25.06 -53.05
N HIS A 314 37.65 25.32 -52.01
CA HIS A 314 38.14 25.42 -50.63
C HIS A 314 38.37 24.01 -50.05
N ASN A 315 39.19 23.91 -49.00
CA ASN A 315 39.65 22.63 -48.47
C ASN A 315 38.93 22.28 -47.16
N THR A 316 38.74 20.99 -46.91
CA THR A 316 38.52 20.43 -45.57
C THR A 316 39.77 19.66 -45.14
N SER A 317 40.24 19.88 -43.92
CA SER A 317 41.48 19.33 -43.40
C SER A 317 41.21 18.37 -42.23
N LEU A 318 41.90 17.24 -42.23
CA LEU A 318 41.90 16.23 -41.18
C LEU A 318 43.17 16.35 -40.33
N PHE A 319 42.99 16.35 -39.02
CA PHE A 319 44.05 16.37 -38.01
C PHE A 319 43.89 15.18 -37.07
N ILE A 320 44.97 14.47 -36.79
CA ILE A 320 45.00 13.35 -35.84
C ILE A 320 46.32 13.40 -35.08
N ILE A 321 46.28 13.26 -33.76
CA ILE A 321 47.45 13.22 -32.85
C ILE A 321 48.40 14.42 -33.01
N ASP A 322 48.50 15.24 -31.97
CA ASP A 322 49.35 16.44 -31.89
C ASP A 322 48.96 17.63 -32.82
N GLY A 323 47.78 17.60 -33.45
CA GLY A 323 47.21 18.72 -34.20
C GLY A 323 47.90 19.01 -35.55
N VAL A 324 48.59 18.02 -36.12
CA VAL A 324 49.23 18.11 -37.44
C VAL A 324 48.23 17.73 -38.53
N GLU A 325 48.14 18.51 -39.61
CA GLU A 325 47.30 18.20 -40.76
C GLU A 325 47.84 16.97 -41.51
N ILE A 326 46.98 15.97 -41.71
CA ILE A 326 47.34 14.68 -42.32
C ILE A 326 46.82 14.57 -43.76
N GLU A 327 45.64 15.10 -44.02
CA GLU A 327 45.02 15.12 -45.33
C GLU A 327 44.13 16.36 -45.47
N HIS A 328 44.06 16.93 -46.67
CA HIS A 328 42.98 17.81 -47.05
C HIS A 328 42.31 17.34 -48.33
N LYS A 329 41.01 17.61 -48.44
CA LYS A 329 40.23 17.39 -49.66
C LYS A 329 39.60 18.70 -50.11
N GLN A 330 39.65 18.95 -51.42
CA GLN A 330 38.95 20.07 -52.03
C GLN A 330 37.45 19.75 -52.07
N VAL A 331 36.62 20.69 -51.66
CA VAL A 331 35.17 20.61 -51.86
C VAL A 331 34.88 20.90 -53.35
N PRO A 332 34.43 19.91 -54.14
CA PRO A 332 34.35 20.04 -55.61
C PRO A 332 33.09 20.78 -56.08
N VAL A 333 32.21 21.15 -55.15
CA VAL A 333 30.92 21.76 -55.41
C VAL A 333 30.82 23.12 -54.74
N ASN A 334 30.04 24.01 -55.34
CA ASN A 334 29.66 25.25 -54.67
C ASN A 334 28.68 24.89 -53.55
N LEU A 335 28.96 25.32 -52.32
CA LEU A 335 28.04 25.14 -51.19
C LEU A 335 27.14 26.37 -51.13
N THR A 336 25.90 26.23 -51.56
CA THR A 336 24.90 27.31 -51.47
C THR A 336 24.38 27.43 -50.03
N PRO A 337 24.00 28.63 -49.58
CA PRO A 337 23.28 28.87 -48.32
C PRO A 337 22.13 27.89 -48.12
N HIS A 338 22.10 27.18 -47.00
CA HIS A 338 21.07 26.19 -46.67
C HIS A 338 20.83 25.13 -47.78
N GLY A 339 21.83 24.92 -48.64
CA GLY A 339 21.80 23.96 -49.73
C GLY A 339 22.14 22.54 -49.29
N PRO A 340 22.27 21.60 -50.25
CA PRO A 340 22.76 20.26 -49.94
C PRO A 340 24.15 20.35 -49.31
N SER A 341 24.32 19.73 -48.14
CA SER A 341 25.63 19.53 -47.53
C SER A 341 26.48 18.61 -48.40
N TYR A 342 27.80 18.73 -48.26
CA TYR A 342 28.74 17.84 -48.94
C TYR A 342 29.29 16.85 -47.92
N THR A 343 29.09 15.57 -48.22
CA THR A 343 29.63 14.46 -47.43
C THR A 343 30.81 13.88 -48.16
N ASP A 344 31.92 13.70 -47.46
CA ASP A 344 33.08 12.99 -47.97
C ASP A 344 33.70 12.13 -46.86
N THR A 345 34.55 11.21 -47.29
CA THR A 345 35.35 10.37 -46.41
C THR A 345 36.80 10.61 -46.77
N PHE A 346 37.66 10.91 -45.80
CA PHE A 346 39.09 11.05 -46.04
C PHE A 346 39.68 9.72 -46.54
N ASP A 347 40.60 9.79 -47.51
CA ASP A 347 41.21 8.56 -48.08
C ASP A 347 42.24 7.95 -47.14
N THR A 348 42.72 8.73 -46.17
CA THR A 348 43.63 8.30 -45.13
C THR A 348 42.99 7.22 -44.28
N VAL A 349 43.58 6.03 -44.37
CA VAL A 349 43.31 4.92 -43.47
C VAL A 349 44.14 5.15 -42.21
N ILE A 350 43.45 5.39 -41.11
CA ILE A 350 44.06 5.77 -39.83
C ILE A 350 44.30 4.47 -39.06
N GLU A 351 45.55 4.20 -38.71
CA GLU A 351 45.87 3.14 -37.75
C GLU A 351 45.56 3.65 -36.35
N CYS A 352 44.74 2.93 -35.59
CA CYS A 352 44.37 3.32 -34.24
C CYS A 352 45.58 3.15 -33.32
N THR A 353 46.07 4.23 -32.72
CA THR A 353 47.31 4.20 -31.93
C THR A 353 47.03 4.48 -30.46
N GLY A 354 47.41 3.55 -29.58
CA GLY A 354 47.17 3.70 -28.13
C GLY A 354 45.79 3.21 -27.71
N GLU A 355 45.21 3.85 -26.68
CA GLU A 355 43.90 3.48 -26.11
C GLU A 355 42.74 4.23 -26.79
N SER A 356 43.00 5.44 -27.29
CA SER A 356 42.10 6.29 -28.05
C SER A 356 42.90 7.21 -28.99
N ASP A 357 42.26 7.66 -30.07
CA ASP A 357 42.77 8.74 -30.92
C ASP A 357 41.88 9.98 -30.78
N THR A 358 42.46 11.18 -30.86
CA THR A 358 41.72 12.44 -30.99
C THR A 358 41.68 12.85 -32.46
N ILE A 359 40.48 13.00 -33.01
CA ILE A 359 40.25 13.33 -34.43
C ILE A 359 39.65 14.72 -34.50
N ARG A 360 40.23 15.59 -35.34
CA ARG A 360 39.71 16.93 -35.61
C ARG A 360 39.55 17.16 -37.10
N VAL A 361 38.40 17.64 -37.53
CA VAL A 361 38.10 18.01 -38.92
C VAL A 361 37.78 19.49 -38.99
N CYS A 362 38.39 20.22 -39.94
CA CYS A 362 38.15 21.64 -40.16
C CYS A 362 37.75 21.93 -41.61
N ALA A 363 36.80 22.81 -41.84
CA ALA A 363 36.50 23.43 -43.12
C ALA A 363 37.32 24.72 -43.29
N ASP A 364 37.69 25.04 -44.53
CA ASP A 364 38.45 26.22 -44.94
C ASP A 364 39.63 26.59 -44.02
N ASN A 365 40.41 25.58 -43.62
CA ASN A 365 41.53 25.77 -42.70
C ASN A 365 42.58 26.80 -43.19
N ASP A 366 42.66 27.01 -44.51
CA ASP A 366 43.54 27.98 -45.17
C ASP A 366 42.99 29.42 -45.19
N LYS A 367 41.76 29.65 -44.69
CA LYS A 367 41.03 30.94 -44.66
C LYS A 367 40.95 31.61 -46.04
N VAL A 368 40.59 30.82 -47.06
CA VAL A 368 40.50 31.27 -48.46
C VAL A 368 39.15 31.91 -48.74
N ILE A 369 38.11 31.50 -48.02
CA ILE A 369 36.78 32.03 -48.05
C ILE A 369 36.62 33.02 -46.88
N ASP A 370 36.17 34.24 -47.17
CA ASP A 370 35.85 35.23 -46.13
C ASP A 370 34.46 34.89 -45.57
N GLU A 371 34.47 34.31 -44.37
CA GLU A 371 33.29 33.73 -43.73
C GLU A 371 32.53 34.76 -42.84
N LEU A 372 31.30 34.43 -42.45
CA LEU A 372 30.58 35.22 -41.43
C LEU A 372 31.15 35.00 -40.03
N ASP A 373 31.53 33.75 -39.74
CA ASP A 373 32.25 33.35 -38.53
C ASP A 373 33.45 32.51 -38.94
N GLU A 374 34.63 32.92 -38.52
CA GLU A 374 35.92 32.35 -38.92
C GLU A 374 36.44 31.32 -37.91
N ASP A 375 35.70 31.11 -36.81
CA ASP A 375 36.12 30.32 -35.65
C ASP A 375 35.23 29.07 -35.42
N ASN A 376 34.13 28.89 -36.17
CA ASN A 376 33.15 27.81 -36.00
C ASN A 376 33.31 26.63 -37.00
N ASN A 377 34.36 26.66 -37.83
CA ASN A 377 34.52 25.74 -38.96
C ASN A 377 35.27 24.44 -38.61
N CYS A 378 35.55 24.16 -37.33
CA CYS A 378 36.23 22.94 -36.86
C CYS A 378 35.41 22.11 -35.86
N ARG A 379 35.56 20.78 -35.91
CA ARG A 379 34.98 19.83 -34.95
C ARG A 379 36.02 18.81 -34.49
N GLU A 380 35.94 18.36 -33.24
CA GLU A 380 36.87 17.40 -32.63
C GLU A 380 36.15 16.37 -31.75
N ASN A 381 36.61 15.11 -31.80
CA ASN A 381 36.15 14.02 -30.94
C ASN A 381 37.30 13.11 -30.47
N GLU A 382 37.01 12.25 -29.48
CA GLU A 382 37.91 11.19 -29.02
C GLU A 382 37.32 9.81 -29.34
N TRP A 383 38.06 8.99 -30.09
CA TRP A 383 37.64 7.67 -30.54
C TRP A 383 38.40 6.56 -29.81
N SER A 384 37.67 5.71 -29.06
CA SER A 384 38.26 4.55 -28.38
C SER A 384 38.68 3.48 -29.38
N CYS A 385 39.96 3.11 -29.33
CA CYS A 385 40.53 2.07 -30.19
C CYS A 385 40.10 0.64 -29.80
N ILE A 386 39.37 0.47 -28.69
CA ILE A 386 38.88 -0.81 -28.18
C ILE A 386 37.35 -0.74 -28.01
N GLY A 387 36.61 -1.68 -28.60
CA GLY A 387 35.15 -1.76 -28.44
C GLY A 387 34.73 -2.29 -27.05
N ILE A 388 33.48 -2.10 -26.65
CA ILE A 388 32.97 -2.59 -25.35
C ILE A 388 32.22 -3.93 -25.54
N PRO A 389 32.54 -4.99 -24.77
CA PRO A 389 31.79 -6.24 -24.82
C PRO A 389 30.37 -6.05 -24.27
N THR A 390 29.38 -6.62 -24.97
CA THR A 390 27.99 -6.59 -24.53
C THR A 390 27.68 -7.84 -23.72
N ILE A 391 27.10 -7.69 -22.53
CA ILE A 391 26.52 -8.78 -21.74
C ILE A 391 25.09 -8.42 -21.38
N THR A 392 24.18 -9.38 -21.52
CA THR A 392 22.76 -9.25 -21.17
C THR A 392 22.33 -10.42 -20.30
N LYS A 393 21.33 -10.18 -19.46
CA LYS A 393 20.81 -11.19 -18.55
C LYS A 393 19.30 -11.06 -18.43
N THR A 394 18.59 -12.18 -18.57
CA THR A 394 17.12 -12.25 -18.46
C THR A 394 16.72 -13.35 -17.49
N SER A 395 15.53 -13.23 -16.88
CA SER A 395 14.90 -14.25 -16.04
C SER A 395 13.64 -14.80 -16.69
N SER A 396 13.35 -16.09 -16.46
CA SER A 396 12.10 -16.73 -16.85
C SER A 396 11.73 -17.81 -15.83
N PRO A 397 10.52 -17.75 -15.23
CA PRO A 397 9.54 -16.66 -15.33
C PRO A 397 10.03 -15.36 -14.66
N THR A 398 9.40 -14.21 -14.97
CA THR A 398 9.69 -12.92 -14.33
C THR A 398 9.01 -12.73 -12.97
N SER A 399 8.03 -13.60 -12.64
CA SER A 399 7.37 -13.71 -11.34
C SER A 399 7.26 -15.17 -10.92
N VAL A 400 7.48 -15.47 -9.64
CA VAL A 400 7.47 -16.83 -9.11
C VAL A 400 7.03 -16.85 -7.64
N SER A 401 6.36 -17.91 -7.19
CA SER A 401 6.07 -18.09 -5.76
C SER A 401 7.30 -18.57 -4.99
N PRO A 402 7.39 -18.36 -3.66
CA PRO A 402 8.41 -18.98 -2.83
C PRO A 402 8.53 -20.49 -3.08
N GLY A 403 9.76 -21.00 -3.13
CA GLY A 403 10.04 -22.40 -3.49
C GLY A 403 9.99 -22.75 -4.97
N GLY A 404 9.50 -21.86 -5.84
CA GLY A 404 9.52 -22.06 -7.28
C GLY A 404 10.94 -21.99 -7.87
N THR A 405 11.06 -22.26 -9.16
CA THR A 405 12.34 -22.23 -9.89
C THR A 405 12.40 -21.10 -10.90
N VAL A 406 13.59 -20.52 -11.06
CA VAL A 406 13.87 -19.42 -12.00
C VAL A 406 15.03 -19.81 -12.89
N ASN A 407 14.86 -19.62 -14.20
CA ASN A 407 15.93 -19.76 -15.18
C ASN A 407 16.48 -18.38 -15.55
N TYR A 408 17.77 -18.16 -15.33
CA TYR A 408 18.51 -17.01 -15.81
C TYR A 408 19.26 -17.36 -17.09
N THR A 409 19.11 -16.53 -18.11
CA THR A 409 19.86 -16.65 -19.38
C THR A 409 20.80 -15.47 -19.50
N ILE A 410 22.09 -15.75 -19.67
CA ILE A 410 23.16 -14.78 -19.93
C ILE A 410 23.57 -14.90 -21.40
N ILE A 411 23.65 -13.78 -22.10
CA ILE A 411 24.17 -13.70 -23.47
C ILE A 411 25.29 -12.68 -23.50
N TYR A 412 26.45 -13.06 -24.04
CA TYR A 412 27.61 -12.18 -24.16
C TYR A 412 28.19 -12.21 -25.58
N THR A 413 28.65 -11.06 -26.05
CA THR A 413 29.24 -10.90 -27.39
C THR A 413 30.25 -9.74 -27.40
N TYR A 414 31.12 -9.75 -28.40
CA TYR A 414 32.10 -8.71 -28.62
C TYR A 414 32.17 -8.42 -30.12
N ALA A 415 31.74 -7.23 -30.52
CA ALA A 415 31.51 -6.89 -31.92
C ALA A 415 32.82 -6.51 -32.62
N VAL A 416 33.61 -5.60 -32.06
CA VAL A 416 34.80 -5.00 -32.71
C VAL A 416 35.90 -4.72 -31.70
N GLY A 417 37.16 -4.85 -32.13
CA GLY A 417 38.38 -4.57 -31.36
C GLY A 417 39.32 -5.78 -31.21
N PRO A 418 40.46 -5.63 -30.52
CA PRO A 418 41.44 -6.69 -30.31
C PRO A 418 40.88 -7.82 -29.44
N ASN A 419 41.47 -9.01 -29.55
CA ASN A 419 41.07 -10.18 -28.76
C ASN A 419 41.15 -9.89 -27.26
N LEU A 420 40.02 -10.01 -26.56
CA LEU A 420 40.00 -9.88 -25.11
C LEU A 420 40.53 -11.16 -24.48
N THR A 421 41.50 -11.04 -23.56
CA THR A 421 42.15 -12.18 -22.92
C THR A 421 41.80 -12.28 -21.43
N ASN A 422 41.90 -13.50 -20.89
CA ASN A 422 41.47 -13.85 -19.53
C ASN A 422 40.00 -13.52 -19.25
N VAL A 423 39.16 -13.64 -20.29
CA VAL A 423 37.73 -13.32 -20.19
C VAL A 423 37.06 -14.29 -19.22
N THR A 424 36.44 -13.71 -18.19
CA THR A 424 35.83 -14.41 -17.09
C THR A 424 34.43 -13.86 -16.85
N ILE A 425 33.46 -14.75 -16.77
CA ILE A 425 32.08 -14.40 -16.39
C ILE A 425 31.86 -14.89 -14.96
N THR A 426 31.44 -13.97 -14.09
CA THR A 426 31.18 -14.26 -12.67
C THR A 426 29.74 -13.88 -12.33
N GLU A 427 29.01 -14.84 -11.80
CA GLU A 427 27.63 -14.71 -11.33
C GLU A 427 27.58 -14.41 -9.83
N LYS A 428 26.65 -13.54 -9.43
CA LYS A 428 26.35 -13.22 -8.04
C LYS A 428 24.89 -13.54 -7.75
N TYR A 429 24.68 -14.70 -7.15
CA TYR A 429 23.35 -15.16 -6.71
C TYR A 429 22.78 -14.25 -5.63
N PRO A 430 21.47 -13.94 -5.67
CA PRO A 430 20.78 -13.29 -4.56
C PRO A 430 20.88 -14.11 -3.27
N ALA A 431 20.73 -13.46 -2.11
CA ALA A 431 20.70 -14.18 -0.83
C ALA A 431 19.56 -15.21 -0.78
N GLY A 432 19.83 -16.39 -0.22
CA GLY A 432 18.82 -17.44 0.03
C GLY A 432 18.45 -18.32 -1.16
N VAL A 433 18.84 -18.00 -2.41
CA VAL A 433 18.55 -18.88 -3.56
C VAL A 433 19.43 -20.13 -3.55
N THR A 434 18.87 -21.26 -3.96
CA THR A 434 19.61 -22.52 -4.09
C THR A 434 19.96 -22.79 -5.56
N PHE A 435 21.24 -22.93 -5.88
CA PHE A 435 21.68 -23.32 -7.22
C PHE A 435 21.21 -24.75 -7.56
N ILE A 436 20.58 -24.94 -8.72
CA ILE A 436 20.16 -26.26 -9.22
C ILE A 436 21.13 -26.73 -10.31
N SER A 437 21.30 -25.96 -11.37
CA SER A 437 22.14 -26.33 -12.51
C SER A 437 22.57 -25.13 -13.35
N ALA A 438 23.59 -25.31 -14.19
CA ALA A 438 23.92 -24.38 -15.26
C ALA A 438 24.42 -25.11 -16.51
N ASN A 439 24.17 -24.50 -17.67
CA ASN A 439 24.61 -24.97 -18.97
C ASN A 439 25.16 -23.81 -19.81
N PRO A 440 26.46 -23.81 -20.19
CA PRO A 440 27.48 -24.80 -19.82
C PRO A 440 27.77 -24.84 -18.31
N ALA A 441 28.36 -25.95 -17.85
CA ALA A 441 28.74 -26.11 -16.45
C ALA A 441 29.79 -25.04 -16.05
N PRO A 442 29.77 -24.51 -14.82
CA PRO A 442 30.78 -23.57 -14.35
C PRO A 442 32.16 -24.22 -14.25
N ASP A 443 33.22 -23.46 -14.53
CA ASP A 443 34.61 -23.92 -14.41
C ASP A 443 35.12 -23.89 -12.97
N VAL A 444 34.63 -22.92 -12.18
CA VAL A 444 35.00 -22.77 -10.75
C VAL A 444 33.75 -22.52 -9.93
N GLY A 445 33.55 -23.33 -8.89
CA GLY A 445 32.39 -23.23 -8.00
C GLY A 445 31.08 -23.49 -8.74
N ASN A 446 30.06 -22.69 -8.45
CA ASN A 446 28.77 -22.74 -9.13
C ASN A 446 28.44 -21.45 -9.89
N ASN A 447 29.40 -20.52 -10.01
CA ASN A 447 29.13 -19.14 -10.41
C ASN A 447 30.21 -18.52 -11.30
N LYS A 448 31.19 -19.29 -11.83
CA LYS A 448 32.29 -18.71 -12.61
C LYS A 448 32.60 -19.54 -13.86
N TRP A 449 32.71 -18.86 -15.00
CA TRP A 449 33.09 -19.43 -16.29
C TRP A 449 34.34 -18.72 -16.83
N ILE A 450 35.35 -19.50 -17.20
CA ILE A 450 36.61 -19.04 -17.79
C ILE A 450 36.49 -19.21 -19.30
N ILE A 451 36.17 -18.12 -20.00
CA ILE A 451 35.99 -18.12 -21.46
C ILE A 451 37.36 -18.14 -22.16
N GLY A 452 38.40 -17.59 -21.52
CA GLY A 452 39.75 -17.53 -22.06
C GLY A 452 39.89 -16.32 -22.99
N THR A 453 39.79 -16.55 -24.30
CA THR A 453 39.91 -15.48 -25.31
C THR A 453 38.57 -15.24 -26.00
N LEU A 454 38.04 -14.02 -25.91
CA LEU A 454 36.85 -13.60 -26.64
C LEU A 454 37.27 -12.83 -27.90
N TYR A 455 37.05 -13.44 -29.05
CA TYR A 455 37.37 -12.86 -30.35
C TYR A 455 36.25 -11.93 -30.82
N ALA A 456 36.61 -10.81 -31.46
CA ALA A 456 35.66 -9.93 -32.11
C ALA A 456 34.89 -10.68 -33.23
N ASN A 457 33.67 -10.22 -33.52
CA ASN A 457 32.80 -10.75 -34.57
C ASN A 457 32.44 -12.25 -34.47
N LYS A 458 32.57 -12.87 -33.29
CA LYS A 458 32.11 -14.25 -33.05
C LYS A 458 30.64 -14.31 -32.65
N LYS A 459 30.04 -15.49 -32.89
CA LYS A 459 28.68 -15.79 -32.43
C LYS A 459 28.57 -15.55 -30.91
N PRO A 460 27.45 -14.97 -30.43
CA PRO A 460 27.22 -14.77 -29.02
C PRO A 460 27.33 -16.07 -28.23
N GLY A 461 27.97 -16.01 -27.07
CA GLY A 461 27.94 -17.10 -26.08
C GLY A 461 26.66 -17.05 -25.26
N LYS A 462 26.21 -18.21 -24.77
CA LYS A 462 24.99 -18.36 -23.96
C LYS A 462 25.28 -19.20 -22.73
N ILE A 463 24.80 -18.76 -21.56
CA ILE A 463 24.81 -19.52 -20.31
C ILE A 463 23.39 -19.50 -19.72
N ASP A 464 22.82 -20.67 -19.49
CA ASP A 464 21.53 -20.84 -18.82
C ASP A 464 21.77 -21.37 -17.39
N ILE A 465 21.16 -20.75 -16.38
CA ILE A 465 21.31 -21.09 -14.96
C ILE A 465 19.93 -21.29 -14.35
N MET A 466 19.73 -22.39 -13.63
CA MET A 466 18.50 -22.68 -12.90
C MET A 466 18.73 -22.58 -11.40
N VAL A 467 17.88 -21.83 -10.70
CA VAL A 467 17.91 -21.69 -9.23
C VAL A 467 16.53 -21.96 -8.62
N LYS A 468 16.50 -22.35 -7.35
CA LYS A 468 15.30 -22.44 -6.52
C LYS A 468 15.19 -21.21 -5.61
N VAL A 469 14.02 -20.59 -5.58
CA VAL A 469 13.69 -19.48 -4.67
C VAL A 469 13.53 -20.02 -3.25
N PRO A 470 14.00 -19.30 -2.21
CA PRO A 470 13.83 -19.72 -0.82
C PRO A 470 12.35 -19.88 -0.45
N GLU A 471 12.07 -20.87 0.41
CA GLU A 471 10.77 -21.08 1.07
C GLU A 471 10.87 -20.58 2.52
N SER A 472 9.77 -20.09 3.07
CA SER A 472 9.67 -19.82 4.52
C SER A 472 9.37 -21.13 5.26
N ASP A 473 10.28 -21.55 6.14
CA ASP A 473 10.12 -22.73 7.02
C ASP A 473 10.51 -22.36 8.46
N LEU A 474 9.84 -21.34 8.98
CA LEU A 474 9.92 -20.92 10.38
C LEU A 474 8.95 -21.74 11.22
N SER A 475 9.48 -22.35 12.29
CA SER A 475 8.74 -22.90 13.41
C SER A 475 9.14 -22.20 14.70
N PHE A 476 8.16 -21.73 15.48
CA PHE A 476 8.36 -21.09 16.77
C PHE A 476 7.42 -21.72 17.80
N THR A 477 7.94 -21.96 19.01
CA THR A 477 7.16 -22.43 20.15
C THR A 477 7.63 -21.69 21.39
N GLU A 478 6.69 -21.13 22.12
CA GLU A 478 6.88 -20.53 23.44
C GLU A 478 5.93 -21.22 24.43
N SER A 479 6.45 -21.55 25.61
CA SER A 479 5.63 -22.04 26.72
C SER A 479 6.19 -21.46 28.01
N GLY A 480 5.35 -20.87 28.84
CA GLY A 480 5.80 -20.23 30.06
C GLY A 480 4.67 -19.89 31.01
N SER A 481 5.06 -19.54 32.23
CA SER A 481 4.16 -19.05 33.27
C SER A 481 4.80 -17.87 33.99
N VAL A 482 4.02 -16.87 34.35
CA VAL A 482 4.45 -15.73 35.15
C VAL A 482 3.41 -15.47 36.23
N SER A 483 3.86 -15.10 37.43
CA SER A 483 2.98 -14.71 38.53
C SER A 483 3.69 -13.70 39.42
N GLY A 484 2.99 -12.65 39.86
CA GLY A 484 3.56 -11.66 40.75
C GLY A 484 2.67 -10.46 40.99
N GLU A 485 3.25 -9.45 41.62
CA GLU A 485 2.68 -8.12 41.80
C GLU A 485 3.59 -7.10 41.12
N GLY A 486 3.05 -6.21 40.30
CA GLY A 486 3.85 -5.28 39.54
C GLY A 486 3.08 -4.56 38.44
N PHE A 487 3.84 -3.98 37.52
CA PHE A 487 3.35 -3.50 36.24
C PHE A 487 3.71 -4.53 35.17
N VAL A 488 2.78 -4.78 34.26
CA VAL A 488 2.93 -5.71 33.15
C VAL A 488 2.69 -4.94 31.86
N MET A 489 3.52 -5.21 30.86
CA MET A 489 3.34 -4.78 29.48
C MET A 489 3.84 -5.92 28.58
N VAL A 490 2.95 -6.42 27.74
CA VAL A 490 3.19 -7.53 26.81
C VAL A 490 2.68 -7.09 25.44
N SER A 491 3.51 -7.27 24.42
CA SER A 491 3.11 -7.17 23.02
C SER A 491 3.71 -8.34 22.26
N LYS A 492 2.89 -9.07 21.50
CA LYS A 492 3.29 -10.19 20.65
C LYS A 492 2.56 -10.10 19.33
N GLU A 493 3.31 -10.14 18.24
CA GLU A 493 2.80 -10.14 16.87
C GLU A 493 3.39 -11.34 16.14
N LEU A 494 2.53 -12.23 15.70
CA LEU A 494 2.92 -13.46 15.01
C LEU A 494 2.21 -13.51 13.68
N SER A 495 2.96 -13.70 12.59
CA SER A 495 2.40 -13.83 11.25
C SER A 495 3.08 -14.94 10.46
N THR A 496 2.29 -15.66 9.69
CA THR A 496 2.78 -16.61 8.67
C THR A 496 2.83 -16.01 7.27
N GLU A 497 2.47 -14.72 7.14
CA GLU A 497 2.53 -13.98 5.89
C GLU A 497 3.97 -13.77 5.43
N GLN A 498 4.16 -13.71 4.12
CA GLN A 498 5.43 -13.32 3.52
C GLN A 498 5.19 -12.21 2.50
N SER A 499 5.72 -11.02 2.81
CA SER A 499 5.64 -9.87 1.91
C SER A 499 6.38 -10.14 0.59
N PRO A 500 5.90 -9.57 -0.53
CA PRO A 500 6.54 -9.72 -1.82
C PRO A 500 7.93 -9.07 -1.81
N TYR A 501 8.88 -9.68 -2.52
CA TYR A 501 10.24 -9.15 -2.64
C TYR A 501 10.82 -9.45 -4.02
N SER A 502 11.91 -8.77 -4.38
CA SER A 502 12.55 -8.94 -5.68
C SER A 502 13.94 -9.56 -5.55
N LEU A 503 14.22 -10.55 -6.39
CA LEU A 503 15.53 -11.16 -6.54
C LEU A 503 16.29 -10.46 -7.66
N LYS A 504 17.31 -9.66 -7.32
CA LYS A 504 18.25 -9.07 -8.28
C LYS A 504 19.47 -9.97 -8.45
N ASN A 505 19.55 -10.68 -9.56
CA ASN A 505 20.69 -11.54 -9.89
C ASN A 505 21.63 -10.82 -10.87
N VAL A 506 22.92 -10.74 -10.53
CA VAL A 506 23.89 -9.88 -11.23
C VAL A 506 25.03 -10.73 -11.80
N VAL A 507 25.32 -10.53 -13.08
CA VAL A 507 26.47 -11.12 -13.76
C VAL A 507 27.48 -10.04 -14.14
N THR A 508 28.76 -10.36 -14.02
CA THR A 508 29.87 -9.48 -14.41
C THR A 508 30.82 -10.22 -15.36
N LEU A 509 31.16 -9.59 -16.48
CA LEU A 509 32.22 -10.00 -17.39
C LEU A 509 33.46 -9.15 -17.11
N SER A 510 34.60 -9.80 -16.90
CA SER A 510 35.89 -9.13 -16.74
C SER A 510 36.94 -9.70 -17.70
N CYS A 511 37.87 -8.86 -18.12
CA CYS A 511 39.01 -9.20 -18.97
C CYS A 511 40.23 -8.35 -18.57
N THR A 512 41.35 -8.51 -19.29
CA THR A 512 42.60 -7.79 -18.99
C THR A 512 42.60 -6.39 -19.59
N GLU A 513 41.97 -6.23 -20.75
CA GLU A 513 42.09 -5.06 -21.61
C GLU A 513 41.05 -3.96 -21.31
N LEU A 514 39.93 -4.33 -20.67
CA LEU A 514 38.81 -3.42 -20.43
C LEU A 514 38.25 -3.53 -19.01
N PRO A 515 37.65 -2.44 -18.49
CA PRO A 515 36.90 -2.47 -17.24
C PRO A 515 35.75 -3.51 -17.26
N PRO A 516 35.35 -4.03 -16.08
CA PRO A 516 34.28 -5.02 -16.01
C PRO A 516 32.92 -4.46 -16.46
N VAL A 517 32.17 -5.25 -17.24
CA VAL A 517 30.80 -4.91 -17.66
C VAL A 517 29.81 -5.83 -16.95
N SER A 518 28.69 -5.30 -16.46
CA SER A 518 27.70 -6.07 -15.71
C SER A 518 26.29 -5.98 -16.31
N ALA A 519 25.52 -7.03 -16.09
CA ALA A 519 24.08 -7.08 -16.39
C ALA A 519 23.32 -7.70 -15.21
N SER A 520 22.03 -7.38 -15.09
CA SER A 520 21.19 -7.97 -14.04
C SER A 520 19.81 -8.35 -14.56
N ALA A 521 19.23 -9.38 -13.95
CA ALA A 521 17.82 -9.72 -14.11
C ALA A 521 17.11 -9.60 -12.77
N ILE A 522 15.88 -9.10 -12.80
CA ILE A 522 15.00 -8.99 -11.63
C ILE A 522 13.91 -10.04 -11.77
N THR A 523 13.65 -10.78 -10.70
CA THR A 523 12.51 -11.69 -10.60
C THR A 523 11.67 -11.29 -9.40
N ALA A 524 10.38 -11.05 -9.61
CA ALA A 524 9.43 -10.80 -8.53
C ALA A 524 9.11 -12.13 -7.82
N VAL A 525 9.17 -12.14 -6.50
CA VAL A 525 8.67 -13.24 -5.68
C VAL A 525 7.33 -12.82 -5.09
N GLY A 526 6.30 -13.60 -5.39
CA GLY A 526 4.93 -13.30 -4.97
C GLY A 526 4.72 -13.36 -3.47
N GLU A 527 3.74 -12.59 -2.99
CA GLU A 527 3.27 -12.60 -1.62
C GLU A 527 2.69 -13.98 -1.22
N VAL A 528 2.84 -14.34 0.05
CA VAL A 528 2.14 -15.48 0.64
C VAL A 528 1.17 -14.95 1.69
N VAL A 529 -0.11 -14.92 1.35
CA VAL A 529 -1.19 -14.63 2.31
C VAL A 529 -1.13 -15.60 3.48
N GLY A 530 -1.25 -15.07 4.70
CA GLY A 530 -0.96 -15.81 5.92
C GLY A 530 -2.13 -15.91 6.89
N THR A 531 -1.74 -16.21 8.11
CA THR A 531 -2.52 -16.17 9.34
C THR A 531 -1.73 -15.36 10.35
N SER A 532 -2.42 -14.62 11.23
CA SER A 532 -1.78 -13.83 12.27
C SER A 532 -2.47 -13.94 13.62
N VAL A 533 -1.70 -13.69 14.68
CA VAL A 533 -2.17 -13.54 16.06
C VAL A 533 -1.43 -12.36 16.69
N ASP A 534 -2.21 -11.40 17.20
CA ASP A 534 -1.74 -10.20 17.87
C ASP A 534 -2.24 -10.23 19.33
N ILE A 535 -1.33 -10.01 20.29
CA ILE A 535 -1.62 -10.02 21.73
C ILE A 535 -1.02 -8.78 22.37
N THR A 536 -1.85 -7.94 23.00
CA THR A 536 -1.38 -6.80 23.80
C THR A 536 -1.98 -6.87 25.20
N GLU A 537 -1.15 -6.81 26.24
CA GLU A 537 -1.61 -6.74 27.63
C GLU A 537 -0.86 -5.67 28.39
N HIS A 538 -1.56 -4.90 29.22
CA HIS A 538 -0.91 -4.03 30.18
C HIS A 538 -1.77 -3.77 31.41
N GLY A 539 -1.13 -3.40 32.52
CA GLY A 539 -1.82 -3.03 33.75
C GLY A 539 -0.92 -3.12 34.99
N SER A 540 -1.42 -2.60 36.11
CA SER A 540 -0.75 -2.69 37.40
C SER A 540 -1.54 -3.48 38.45
N GLY A 541 -0.82 -4.25 39.25
CA GLY A 541 -1.36 -4.98 40.40
C GLY A 541 -0.92 -6.43 40.44
N LEU A 542 -1.82 -7.32 40.85
CA LEU A 542 -1.56 -8.76 40.82
C LEU A 542 -1.80 -9.30 39.42
N TYR A 543 -0.88 -10.14 38.95
CA TYR A 543 -0.96 -10.76 37.64
C TYR A 543 -0.43 -12.19 37.70
N SER A 544 -1.13 -13.11 37.04
CA SER A 544 -0.69 -14.48 36.78
C SER A 544 -1.12 -14.88 35.39
N SER A 545 -0.24 -15.50 34.62
CA SER A 545 -0.58 -16.03 33.30
C SER A 545 0.23 -17.29 33.00
N ASP A 546 -0.43 -18.30 32.44
CA ASP A 546 0.20 -19.44 31.76
C ASP A 546 -0.06 -19.32 30.27
N GLU A 547 0.94 -19.63 29.44
CA GLU A 547 0.85 -19.46 28.00
C GLU A 547 1.57 -20.58 27.25
N VAL A 548 0.95 -21.08 26.18
CA VAL A 548 1.57 -21.92 25.14
C VAL A 548 1.21 -21.31 23.78
N LEU A 549 2.23 -20.93 23.02
CA LEU A 549 2.11 -20.27 21.74
C LEU A 549 2.94 -21.02 20.70
N ASN A 550 2.35 -21.37 19.56
CA ASN A 550 3.04 -22.08 18.48
C ASN A 550 2.79 -21.39 17.13
N LEU A 551 3.81 -21.35 16.28
CA LEU A 551 3.73 -20.87 14.91
C LEU A 551 4.47 -21.81 13.95
N GLN A 552 3.87 -22.12 12.80
CA GLN A 552 4.52 -22.79 11.68
C GLN A 552 4.07 -22.16 10.35
N THR A 553 5.03 -21.57 9.64
CA THR A 553 4.80 -20.92 8.33
C THR A 553 4.34 -21.90 7.25
N LYS A 554 4.92 -23.11 7.21
CA LYS A 554 4.63 -24.13 6.20
C LYS A 554 3.15 -24.54 6.10
N ASN A 555 2.49 -24.68 7.24
CA ASN A 555 1.07 -25.03 7.31
C ASN A 555 0.18 -23.80 7.59
N LYS A 556 0.78 -22.60 7.66
CA LYS A 556 0.13 -21.35 8.08
C LYS A 556 -0.57 -21.47 9.43
N THR A 557 0.01 -22.26 10.34
CA THR A 557 -0.62 -22.57 11.63
C THR A 557 -0.10 -21.65 12.72
N ILE A 558 -1.01 -21.06 13.49
CA ILE A 558 -0.70 -20.39 14.76
C ILE A 558 -1.69 -20.90 15.81
N SER A 559 -1.21 -21.28 16.99
CA SER A 559 -2.08 -21.65 18.12
C SER A 559 -1.66 -20.96 19.41
N LEU A 560 -2.63 -20.56 20.21
CA LEU A 560 -2.48 -19.90 21.51
C LEU A 560 -3.38 -20.60 22.53
N GLU A 561 -2.80 -21.04 23.64
CA GLU A 561 -3.53 -21.39 24.86
C GLU A 561 -3.02 -20.45 25.96
N LYS A 562 -3.89 -19.61 26.53
CA LYS A 562 -3.51 -18.62 27.53
C LYS A 562 -4.52 -18.55 28.65
N THR A 563 -4.04 -18.67 29.89
CA THR A 563 -4.80 -18.31 31.09
C THR A 563 -4.30 -16.97 31.62
N THR A 564 -5.19 -16.14 32.17
CA THR A 564 -4.82 -14.86 32.78
C THR A 564 -5.69 -14.59 33.99
N GLU A 565 -5.06 -14.36 35.14
CA GLU A 565 -5.70 -13.84 36.34
C GLU A 565 -5.03 -12.52 36.73
N ALA A 566 -5.76 -11.42 36.60
CA ALA A 566 -5.28 -10.09 36.89
C ALA A 566 -6.21 -9.35 37.84
N LYS A 567 -5.64 -8.62 38.80
CA LYS A 567 -6.39 -7.78 39.73
C LYS A 567 -5.70 -6.44 39.89
N TYR A 568 -6.43 -5.37 39.59
CA TYR A 568 -5.93 -4.02 39.63
C TYR A 568 -5.55 -3.61 41.05
N MET A 569 -4.30 -3.18 41.21
CA MET A 569 -3.80 -2.50 42.39
C MET A 569 -2.73 -1.50 41.92
N PRO A 570 -2.73 -0.25 42.40
CA PRO A 570 -1.59 0.64 42.17
C PRO A 570 -0.34 0.01 42.78
N THR A 571 0.73 -0.09 42.01
CA THR A 571 1.99 -0.69 42.46
C THR A 571 3.10 0.33 42.30
N SER A 572 4.02 0.37 43.26
CA SER A 572 5.20 1.22 43.16
C SER A 572 6.46 0.37 43.19
N PHE A 573 7.42 0.72 42.35
CA PHE A 573 8.72 0.07 42.29
C PHE A 573 9.78 1.05 42.79
N ASN A 574 10.55 0.61 43.78
CA ASN A 574 11.63 1.39 44.36
C ASN A 574 12.97 0.89 43.82
N PHE A 575 13.69 1.78 43.14
CA PHE A 575 15.03 1.54 42.65
C PHE A 575 16.08 1.73 43.77
N SER A 576 17.22 1.05 43.62
CA SER A 576 18.31 1.05 44.61
C SER A 576 18.93 2.42 44.87
N ASN A 577 18.78 3.37 43.94
CA ASN A 577 19.22 4.76 44.05
C ASN A 577 18.22 5.67 44.80
N GLY A 578 17.10 5.12 45.29
CA GLY A 578 16.05 5.85 45.99
C GLY A 578 14.96 6.45 45.09
N PHE A 579 15.04 6.27 43.76
CA PHE A 579 13.94 6.60 42.85
C PHE A 579 12.76 5.65 43.07
N SER A 580 11.54 6.17 43.03
CA SER A 580 10.30 5.39 43.06
C SER A 580 9.42 5.77 41.87
N THR A 581 8.92 4.76 41.15
CA THR A 581 7.89 4.94 40.12
C THR A 581 6.59 4.27 40.56
N SER A 582 5.45 4.87 40.25
CA SER A 582 4.13 4.35 40.61
C SER A 582 3.30 4.11 39.36
N PHE A 583 2.80 2.89 39.21
CA PHE A 583 1.91 2.48 38.15
C PHE A 583 0.49 2.34 38.71
N SER A 584 -0.49 2.88 37.99
CA SER A 584 -1.90 2.87 38.40
C SER A 584 -2.86 2.57 37.25
N SER A 585 -2.36 2.01 36.15
CA SER A 585 -3.16 1.62 34.99
C SER A 585 -4.05 0.42 35.33
N LYS A 586 -5.31 0.49 34.89
CA LYS A 586 -6.20 -0.66 34.91
C LYS A 586 -5.77 -1.69 33.86
N TRP A 587 -6.25 -2.91 34.00
CA TRP A 587 -5.89 -4.00 33.11
C TRP A 587 -6.52 -3.87 31.74
N VAL A 588 -5.70 -4.13 30.72
CA VAL A 588 -6.08 -4.34 29.33
C VAL A 588 -5.50 -5.68 28.87
N GLN A 589 -6.32 -6.44 28.15
CA GLN A 589 -5.93 -7.62 27.38
C GLN A 589 -6.63 -7.52 26.03
N ASP A 590 -5.88 -7.56 24.95
CA ASP A 590 -6.34 -7.42 23.58
C ASP A 590 -5.76 -8.57 22.76
N ILE A 591 -6.63 -9.39 22.18
CA ILE A 591 -6.26 -10.57 21.39
C ILE A 591 -7.01 -10.50 20.06
N CYS A 592 -6.25 -10.42 18.97
CA CYS A 592 -6.78 -10.47 17.61
C CYS A 592 -6.19 -11.65 16.85
N ILE A 593 -7.03 -12.39 16.13
CA ILE A 593 -6.59 -13.46 15.23
C ILE A 593 -7.13 -13.20 13.83
N LYS A 594 -6.31 -13.43 12.82
CA LYS A 594 -6.67 -13.21 11.41
C LYS A 594 -6.28 -14.40 10.55
N ASN A 595 -7.10 -14.67 9.55
CA ASN A 595 -6.84 -15.63 8.51
C ASN A 595 -7.19 -15.01 7.15
N ASP A 596 -6.18 -14.47 6.48
CA ASP A 596 -6.33 -13.79 5.20
C ASP A 596 -6.61 -14.76 4.05
N VAL A 597 -6.27 -16.04 4.22
CA VAL A 597 -6.60 -17.11 3.24
C VAL A 597 -8.11 -17.29 3.09
N ILE A 598 -8.87 -17.09 4.18
CA ILE A 598 -10.33 -17.27 4.20
C ILE A 598 -11.08 -15.96 4.45
N GLY A 599 -10.37 -14.86 4.66
CA GLY A 599 -10.90 -13.50 4.84
C GLY A 599 -11.73 -13.34 6.12
N VAL A 600 -11.19 -13.81 7.24
CA VAL A 600 -11.86 -13.77 8.55
C VAL A 600 -10.92 -13.22 9.61
N ALA A 601 -11.43 -12.31 10.45
CA ALA A 601 -10.78 -11.82 11.66
C ALA A 601 -11.72 -11.99 12.86
N VAL A 602 -11.14 -12.30 14.02
CA VAL A 602 -11.83 -12.35 15.32
C VAL A 602 -11.04 -11.52 16.33
N HIS A 603 -11.73 -10.68 17.08
CA HIS A 603 -11.13 -9.72 18.00
C HIS A 603 -11.84 -9.83 19.35
N LYS A 604 -11.04 -9.89 20.43
CA LYS A 604 -11.50 -9.88 21.81
C LYS A 604 -10.61 -8.93 22.61
N LYS A 605 -11.22 -7.94 23.23
CA LYS A 605 -10.53 -6.95 24.05
C LYS A 605 -11.24 -6.75 25.38
N ILE A 606 -10.53 -6.94 26.48
CA ILE A 606 -10.96 -6.56 27.83
C ILE A 606 -10.13 -5.34 28.24
N SER A 607 -10.76 -4.26 28.67
CA SER A 607 -10.12 -2.99 29.00
C SER A 607 -10.77 -2.31 30.20
N SER A 608 -10.12 -1.26 30.73
CA SER A 608 -10.56 -0.57 31.95
C SER A 608 -10.85 -1.55 33.11
N ALA A 609 -10.17 -2.69 33.13
CA ALA A 609 -10.56 -3.81 33.97
C ALA A 609 -9.90 -3.74 35.35
N SER A 610 -10.73 -3.83 36.38
CA SER A 610 -10.26 -3.94 37.77
C SER A 610 -9.96 -5.39 38.16
N ARG A 611 -10.55 -6.35 37.44
CA ARG A 611 -10.28 -7.78 37.56
C ARG A 611 -10.47 -8.43 36.20
N ILE A 612 -9.57 -9.35 35.85
CA ILE A 612 -9.68 -10.26 34.72
C ILE A 612 -9.43 -11.67 35.26
N LYS A 613 -10.28 -12.62 34.92
CA LYS A 613 -10.00 -14.05 34.99
C LYS A 613 -10.39 -14.63 33.64
N ASP A 614 -9.42 -15.18 32.93
CA ASP A 614 -9.57 -15.51 31.52
C ASP A 614 -8.89 -16.84 31.19
N ASP A 615 -9.52 -17.62 30.34
CA ASP A 615 -8.95 -18.80 29.66
C ASP A 615 -9.32 -18.67 28.19
N THR A 616 -8.33 -18.37 27.35
CA THR A 616 -8.49 -18.16 25.91
C THR A 616 -7.68 -19.22 25.15
N ARG A 617 -8.33 -19.85 24.17
CA ARG A 617 -7.74 -20.77 23.22
C ARG A 617 -8.02 -20.26 21.81
N SER A 618 -7.00 -20.23 20.97
CA SER A 618 -7.19 -19.97 19.54
C SER A 618 -6.31 -20.85 18.68
N GLU A 619 -6.83 -21.19 17.51
CA GLU A 619 -6.15 -21.98 16.50
C GLU A 619 -6.49 -21.39 15.13
N VAL A 620 -5.47 -21.10 14.34
CA VAL A 620 -5.61 -20.62 12.97
C VAL A 620 -4.72 -21.47 12.08
N ASP A 621 -5.24 -21.92 10.94
CA ASP A 621 -4.50 -22.67 9.93
C ASP A 621 -4.84 -22.20 8.50
N ALA A 622 -4.30 -22.84 7.46
CA ALA A 622 -4.57 -22.46 6.08
C ALA A 622 -6.06 -22.51 5.64
N SER A 623 -6.95 -23.10 6.43
CA SER A 623 -8.35 -23.39 6.11
C SER A 623 -9.35 -23.11 7.25
N SER A 624 -8.86 -22.86 8.46
CA SER A 624 -9.70 -22.69 9.64
C SER A 624 -9.22 -21.56 10.55
N ILE A 625 -10.17 -21.01 11.30
CA ILE A 625 -9.94 -20.05 12.37
C ILE A 625 -10.89 -20.36 13.51
N ALA A 626 -10.36 -20.43 14.72
CA ALA A 626 -11.13 -20.68 15.92
C ALA A 626 -10.61 -19.83 17.08
N MET A 627 -11.52 -19.24 17.83
CA MET A 627 -11.26 -18.65 19.14
C MET A 627 -12.34 -19.13 20.10
N ALA A 628 -11.95 -19.59 21.28
CA ALA A 628 -12.85 -19.95 22.36
C ALA A 628 -12.30 -19.41 23.67
N PHE A 629 -13.15 -18.82 24.49
CA PHE A 629 -12.74 -18.32 25.80
C PHE A 629 -13.83 -18.42 26.85
N THR A 630 -13.39 -18.45 28.10
CA THR A 630 -14.23 -18.17 29.28
C THR A 630 -13.60 -17.03 30.08
N SER A 631 -14.31 -15.91 30.19
CA SER A 631 -13.84 -14.70 30.84
C SER A 631 -14.77 -14.26 31.97
N SER A 632 -14.22 -13.91 33.13
CA SER A 632 -14.90 -13.25 34.23
C SER A 632 -14.17 -11.95 34.55
N PHE A 633 -14.81 -10.81 34.32
CA PHE A 633 -14.14 -9.52 34.45
C PHE A 633 -15.02 -8.46 35.12
N PHE A 634 -14.38 -7.41 35.61
CA PHE A 634 -15.04 -6.15 35.95
C PHE A 634 -14.37 -5.02 35.17
N GLY A 635 -14.99 -4.56 34.09
CA GLY A 635 -14.37 -3.70 33.10
C GLY A 635 -15.26 -3.47 31.87
N VAL A 636 -14.63 -3.20 30.74
CA VAL A 636 -15.24 -3.09 29.41
C VAL A 636 -14.69 -4.22 28.56
N THR A 637 -15.56 -4.98 27.91
CA THR A 637 -15.15 -6.01 26.95
C THR A 637 -15.78 -5.72 25.60
N HIS A 638 -14.98 -5.82 24.53
CA HIS A 638 -15.41 -5.85 23.15
C HIS A 638 -15.12 -7.24 22.56
N ILE A 639 -16.08 -7.82 21.86
CA ILE A 639 -15.95 -9.08 21.12
C ILE A 639 -16.54 -8.86 19.74
N GLY A 640 -15.82 -9.26 18.69
CA GLY A 640 -16.33 -9.11 17.33
C GLY A 640 -15.64 -10.01 16.33
N SER A 641 -16.35 -10.33 15.26
CA SER A 641 -15.78 -10.99 14.10
C SER A 641 -16.18 -10.31 12.80
N LYS A 642 -15.24 -10.29 11.85
CA LYS A 642 -15.40 -9.67 10.54
C LYS A 642 -15.06 -10.67 9.46
N SER A 643 -15.97 -10.84 8.52
CA SER A 643 -15.79 -11.65 7.32
C SER A 643 -16.70 -11.17 6.20
N LYS A 644 -16.53 -11.70 4.99
CA LYS A 644 -17.43 -11.38 3.87
C LYS A 644 -18.92 -11.64 4.16
N ASP A 645 -19.24 -12.63 5.00
CA ASP A 645 -20.62 -13.09 5.21
C ASP A 645 -21.17 -12.77 6.61
N ALA A 646 -20.36 -12.19 7.50
CA ALA A 646 -20.76 -11.88 8.87
C ALA A 646 -19.94 -10.72 9.44
N LYS A 647 -20.61 -9.83 10.16
CA LYS A 647 -20.03 -8.74 10.94
C LYS A 647 -20.72 -8.73 12.30
N THR A 648 -19.96 -8.99 13.37
CA THR A 648 -20.49 -8.99 14.73
C THR A 648 -19.69 -8.04 15.61
N SER A 649 -20.38 -7.41 16.56
CA SER A 649 -19.84 -6.46 17.50
C SER A 649 -20.65 -6.53 18.79
N GLU A 650 -19.99 -6.88 19.89
CA GLU A 650 -20.59 -7.00 21.21
C GLU A 650 -19.76 -6.23 22.22
N ASP A 651 -20.40 -5.38 23.02
CA ASP A 651 -19.77 -4.61 24.09
C ASP A 651 -20.47 -4.85 25.43
N TYR A 652 -19.68 -5.24 26.43
CA TYR A 652 -20.12 -5.54 27.78
C TYR A 652 -19.39 -4.64 28.77
N ILE A 653 -20.12 -3.73 29.42
CA ILE A 653 -19.56 -2.75 30.37
C ILE A 653 -20.11 -3.01 31.76
N GLY A 654 -19.28 -3.54 32.66
CA GLY A 654 -19.70 -3.91 34.01
C GLY A 654 -19.03 -5.18 34.50
N VAL A 655 -19.77 -5.96 35.27
CA VAL A 655 -19.32 -7.25 35.81
C VAL A 655 -20.00 -8.36 35.03
N PHE A 656 -19.22 -9.11 34.26
CA PHE A 656 -19.75 -10.17 33.40
C PHE A 656 -18.90 -11.44 33.47
N ASP A 657 -19.59 -12.55 33.33
CA ASP A 657 -19.05 -13.87 33.02
C ASP A 657 -19.50 -14.22 31.59
N ILE A 658 -18.54 -14.52 30.71
CA ILE A 658 -18.75 -14.80 29.29
C ILE A 658 -18.08 -16.13 28.96
N SER A 659 -18.82 -17.04 28.33
CA SER A 659 -18.29 -18.17 27.58
C SER A 659 -18.63 -17.95 26.13
N TRP A 660 -17.63 -17.90 25.26
CA TRP A 660 -17.83 -17.58 23.86
C TRP A 660 -16.90 -18.43 23.03
N ALA A 661 -17.39 -18.94 21.91
CA ALA A 661 -16.53 -19.55 20.92
C ALA A 661 -17.02 -19.21 19.52
N GLU A 662 -16.11 -19.08 18.58
CA GLU A 662 -16.40 -19.04 17.17
C GLU A 662 -15.41 -19.94 16.46
N LYS A 663 -15.95 -20.83 15.62
CA LYS A 663 -15.16 -21.63 14.70
C LYS A 663 -15.68 -21.45 13.29
N LYS A 664 -14.79 -21.05 12.40
CA LYS A 664 -15.01 -20.96 10.96
C LYS A 664 -14.03 -21.89 10.25
N GLU A 665 -14.56 -22.87 9.54
CA GLU A 665 -13.76 -23.89 8.83
C GLU A 665 -14.23 -24.01 7.38
N LEU A 666 -13.29 -23.99 6.43
CA LEU A 666 -13.51 -24.34 5.04
C LEU A 666 -13.23 -25.83 4.84
N LYS A 667 -14.28 -26.65 4.98
CA LYS A 667 -14.16 -28.10 4.93
C LYS A 667 -14.27 -28.63 3.51
N TYR A 668 -13.23 -29.30 3.02
CA TYR A 668 -13.30 -30.01 1.73
C TYR A 668 -14.39 -31.08 1.77
N LEU A 669 -15.27 -31.08 0.79
CA LEU A 669 -16.31 -32.09 0.63
C LEU A 669 -15.92 -33.10 -0.45
N PHE A 670 -15.82 -32.66 -1.71
CA PHE A 670 -15.60 -33.53 -2.87
C PHE A 670 -15.06 -32.75 -4.08
N ASN A 671 -14.53 -33.47 -5.06
CA ASN A 671 -14.11 -32.94 -6.35
C ASN A 671 -15.31 -32.98 -7.31
N TRP A 672 -15.70 -31.82 -7.86
CA TRP A 672 -16.80 -31.67 -8.80
C TRP A 672 -16.61 -32.53 -10.05
N ASP A 673 -15.39 -32.60 -10.57
CA ASP A 673 -15.04 -33.35 -11.78
C ASP A 673 -15.08 -34.87 -11.52
N GLY A 674 -15.06 -35.29 -10.25
CA GLY A 674 -15.14 -36.68 -9.82
C GLY A 674 -16.56 -37.20 -9.60
N VAL A 675 -17.59 -36.40 -9.88
CA VAL A 675 -19.00 -36.75 -9.70
C VAL A 675 -19.76 -36.62 -11.03
N PRO A 676 -20.54 -37.63 -11.46
CA PRO A 676 -20.58 -38.98 -10.91
C PRO A 676 -19.25 -39.73 -11.17
N GLY A 677 -18.87 -40.60 -10.25
CA GLY A 677 -17.56 -41.27 -10.24
C GLY A 677 -16.97 -41.43 -8.84
N ASN A 678 -15.64 -41.33 -8.75
CA ASN A 678 -14.86 -41.63 -7.54
C ASN A 678 -15.24 -40.80 -6.29
N ASP A 679 -15.86 -39.64 -6.47
CA ASP A 679 -16.22 -38.74 -5.37
C ASP A 679 -17.74 -38.73 -5.06
N SER A 680 -18.52 -39.60 -5.72
CA SER A 680 -19.99 -39.71 -5.51
C SER A 680 -20.37 -40.03 -4.07
N ASP A 681 -19.64 -40.95 -3.43
CA ASP A 681 -19.90 -41.35 -2.05
C ASP A 681 -19.68 -40.18 -1.07
N LYS A 682 -18.72 -39.29 -1.37
CA LYS A 682 -18.48 -38.09 -0.55
C LYS A 682 -19.63 -37.10 -0.68
N LEU A 683 -20.15 -36.90 -1.90
CA LEU A 683 -21.36 -36.09 -2.12
C LEU A 683 -22.55 -36.69 -1.36
N ILE A 684 -22.79 -38.00 -1.44
CA ILE A 684 -23.89 -38.65 -0.72
C ILE A 684 -23.74 -38.46 0.79
N ARG A 685 -22.55 -38.71 1.36
CA ARG A 685 -22.29 -38.47 2.79
C ARG A 685 -22.59 -37.03 3.21
N PHE A 686 -22.17 -36.04 2.42
CA PHE A 686 -22.52 -34.64 2.71
C PHE A 686 -24.04 -34.42 2.72
N LEU A 687 -24.75 -34.87 1.69
CA LEU A 687 -26.20 -34.69 1.59
C LEU A 687 -26.96 -35.41 2.73
N VAL A 688 -26.49 -36.58 3.16
CA VAL A 688 -27.11 -37.37 4.24
C VAL A 688 -26.74 -36.81 5.61
N ASP A 689 -25.45 -36.65 5.91
CA ASP A 689 -24.96 -36.34 7.26
C ASP A 689 -25.18 -34.87 7.64
N LYS A 690 -25.15 -33.95 6.66
CA LYS A 690 -25.25 -32.50 6.90
C LYS A 690 -26.60 -31.91 6.54
N LEU A 691 -27.19 -32.34 5.42
CA LEU A 691 -28.49 -31.81 4.96
C LEU A 691 -29.68 -32.72 5.35
N ASP A 692 -29.44 -33.79 6.12
CA ASP A 692 -30.43 -34.79 6.56
C ASP A 692 -31.25 -35.38 5.40
N LEU A 693 -30.67 -35.44 4.19
CA LEU A 693 -31.32 -36.02 3.01
C LEU A 693 -31.10 -37.53 2.96
N LYS A 694 -31.55 -38.25 3.99
CA LYS A 694 -31.36 -39.73 4.12
C LYS A 694 -31.85 -40.54 2.91
N TRP A 695 -32.83 -40.02 2.17
CA TRP A 695 -33.37 -40.67 0.97
C TRP A 695 -32.36 -40.76 -0.18
N VAL A 696 -31.26 -40.00 -0.11
CA VAL A 696 -30.25 -39.89 -1.16
C VAL A 696 -29.31 -41.10 -1.23
N GLU A 697 -29.22 -41.91 -0.17
CA GLU A 697 -28.41 -43.13 -0.14
C GLU A 697 -28.72 -44.12 -1.28
N ASN A 698 -29.97 -44.12 -1.76
CA ASN A 698 -30.44 -44.98 -2.84
C ASN A 698 -30.76 -44.21 -4.13
N ALA A 699 -30.28 -42.97 -4.26
CA ALA A 699 -30.55 -42.11 -5.40
C ALA A 699 -29.57 -42.35 -6.57
N THR A 700 -30.04 -42.10 -7.78
CA THR A 700 -29.18 -42.05 -8.97
C THR A 700 -28.58 -40.66 -9.10
N ILE A 701 -27.27 -40.58 -9.38
CA ILE A 701 -26.54 -39.33 -9.61
C ILE A 701 -26.24 -39.20 -11.10
N THR A 702 -26.60 -38.06 -11.67
CA THR A 702 -26.34 -37.70 -13.08
C THR A 702 -25.77 -36.29 -13.15
N LYS A 703 -25.05 -35.97 -14.22
CA LYS A 703 -24.51 -34.63 -14.48
C LYS A 703 -24.95 -34.16 -15.86
N SER A 704 -25.24 -32.87 -16.00
CA SER A 704 -25.66 -32.26 -17.26
C SER A 704 -24.51 -32.18 -18.28
N ASP A 705 -24.84 -32.06 -19.56
CA ASP A 705 -23.87 -32.02 -20.67
C ASP A 705 -22.93 -30.80 -20.60
N ASP A 706 -23.38 -29.70 -19.98
CA ASP A 706 -22.59 -28.49 -19.74
C ASP A 706 -21.70 -28.57 -18.48
N ASP A 707 -21.74 -29.68 -17.76
CA ASP A 707 -21.03 -29.93 -16.50
C ASP A 707 -21.41 -28.98 -15.34
N LEU A 708 -22.50 -28.22 -15.47
CA LEU A 708 -22.92 -27.21 -14.48
C LEU A 708 -23.92 -27.73 -13.44
N VAL A 709 -24.60 -28.85 -13.70
CA VAL A 709 -25.67 -29.35 -12.82
C VAL A 709 -25.48 -30.82 -12.49
N ILE A 710 -25.32 -31.13 -11.20
CA ILE A 710 -25.43 -32.51 -10.69
C ILE A 710 -26.85 -32.71 -10.19
N THR A 711 -27.54 -33.72 -10.72
CA THR A 711 -28.88 -34.12 -10.30
C THR A 711 -28.82 -35.43 -9.53
N VAL A 712 -29.41 -35.43 -8.34
CA VAL A 712 -29.52 -36.59 -7.46
C VAL A 712 -30.99 -36.90 -7.26
N SER A 713 -31.45 -38.04 -7.78
CA SER A 713 -32.88 -38.34 -7.85
C SER A 713 -33.22 -39.78 -7.51
N THR A 714 -34.36 -39.96 -6.84
CA THR A 714 -35.10 -41.23 -6.77
C THR A 714 -36.38 -41.12 -7.61
N ASN A 715 -37.21 -42.15 -7.61
CA ASN A 715 -38.50 -42.14 -8.32
C ASN A 715 -39.47 -41.05 -7.80
N GLU A 716 -39.25 -40.53 -6.58
CA GLU A 716 -40.17 -39.61 -5.90
C GLU A 716 -39.56 -38.25 -5.54
N LYS A 717 -38.24 -38.18 -5.35
CA LYS A 717 -37.54 -36.99 -4.83
C LYS A 717 -36.36 -36.61 -5.71
N THR A 718 -36.04 -35.31 -5.75
CA THR A 718 -34.92 -34.80 -6.54
C THR A 718 -34.23 -33.65 -5.82
N ALA A 719 -32.91 -33.72 -5.78
CA ALA A 719 -31.99 -32.66 -5.36
C ALA A 719 -31.11 -32.28 -6.55
N LYS A 720 -30.78 -30.99 -6.68
CA LYS A 720 -29.89 -30.47 -7.72
C LYS A 720 -28.80 -29.63 -7.10
N LEU A 721 -27.56 -29.86 -7.50
CA LEU A 721 -26.42 -29.00 -7.21
C LEU A 721 -26.11 -28.22 -8.49
N ILE A 722 -26.14 -26.90 -8.40
CA ILE A 722 -26.04 -25.99 -9.56
C ILE A 722 -24.80 -25.11 -9.39
N MET A 723 -23.82 -25.28 -10.27
CA MET A 723 -22.60 -24.47 -10.35
C MET A 723 -22.91 -23.07 -10.86
N ALA A 724 -22.36 -22.05 -10.20
CA ALA A 724 -22.41 -20.67 -10.68
C ALA A 724 -21.50 -20.47 -11.91
N GLU A 725 -21.83 -19.53 -12.80
CA GLU A 725 -21.07 -19.28 -14.04
C GLU A 725 -19.60 -18.92 -13.77
N ASN A 726 -19.33 -18.19 -12.69
CA ASN A 726 -17.98 -17.84 -12.26
C ASN A 726 -17.22 -19.00 -11.61
N LYS A 727 -17.85 -20.17 -11.43
CA LYS A 727 -17.30 -21.38 -10.79
C LYS A 727 -16.79 -21.16 -9.36
N GLU A 728 -17.34 -20.19 -8.64
CA GLU A 728 -16.96 -19.92 -7.25
C GLU A 728 -17.92 -20.56 -6.24
N LYS A 729 -19.13 -20.95 -6.66
CA LYS A 729 -20.19 -21.44 -5.77
C LYS A 729 -21.01 -22.55 -6.39
N VAL A 730 -21.53 -23.42 -5.55
CA VAL A 730 -22.54 -24.44 -5.91
C VAL A 730 -23.77 -24.27 -5.04
N THR A 731 -24.94 -24.12 -5.66
CA THR A 731 -26.23 -24.01 -4.96
C THR A 731 -26.90 -25.37 -4.87
N VAL A 732 -27.23 -25.82 -3.66
CA VAL A 732 -27.96 -27.07 -3.42
C VAL A 732 -29.45 -26.76 -3.33
N LYS A 733 -30.25 -27.36 -4.22
CA LYS A 733 -31.70 -27.20 -4.27
C LYS A 733 -32.45 -28.51 -4.08
N VAL A 734 -33.53 -28.49 -3.30
CA VAL A 734 -34.48 -29.61 -3.15
C VAL A 734 -35.89 -29.11 -3.46
N GLY A 735 -36.58 -29.75 -4.41
CA GLY A 735 -37.95 -29.35 -4.79
C GLY A 735 -38.09 -27.89 -5.29
N GLY A 736 -37.00 -27.27 -5.73
CA GLY A 736 -36.92 -25.88 -6.22
C GLY A 736 -36.38 -24.86 -5.21
N GLU A 737 -36.28 -25.23 -3.93
CA GLU A 737 -35.79 -24.36 -2.85
C GLU A 737 -34.29 -24.49 -2.66
N THR A 738 -33.58 -23.36 -2.55
CA THR A 738 -32.17 -23.33 -2.14
C THR A 738 -32.08 -23.66 -0.65
N ILE A 739 -31.46 -24.79 -0.33
CA ILE A 739 -31.28 -25.22 1.07
C ILE A 739 -29.85 -25.01 1.57
N HIS A 740 -28.87 -24.93 0.68
CA HIS A 740 -27.46 -24.74 1.06
C HIS A 740 -26.65 -24.13 -0.08
N ILE A 741 -25.56 -23.43 0.23
CA ILE A 741 -24.61 -22.87 -0.74
C ILE A 741 -23.20 -23.32 -0.36
N LEU A 742 -22.50 -23.91 -1.31
CA LEU A 742 -21.14 -24.43 -1.18
C LEU A 742 -20.15 -23.53 -1.92
N ILE A 743 -18.89 -23.55 -1.49
CA ILE A 743 -17.79 -22.78 -2.07
C ILE A 743 -17.00 -23.68 -3.02
N VAL A 744 -16.55 -23.14 -4.14
CA VAL A 744 -15.73 -23.87 -5.11
C VAL A 744 -14.39 -23.18 -5.27
N LYS A 745 -13.30 -23.95 -5.23
CA LYS A 745 -11.94 -23.49 -5.51
C LYS A 745 -11.32 -24.34 -6.61
N THR A 746 -10.58 -23.70 -7.52
CA THR A 746 -9.77 -24.38 -8.52
C THR A 746 -8.38 -24.66 -7.94
N GLU A 747 -8.04 -25.93 -7.79
CA GLU A 747 -6.74 -26.36 -7.26
C GLU A 747 -6.15 -27.44 -8.16
N ASN A 748 -4.94 -27.21 -8.67
CA ASN A 748 -4.27 -28.12 -9.62
C ASN A 748 -5.17 -28.48 -10.82
N ASP A 749 -5.79 -27.46 -11.43
CA ASP A 749 -6.74 -27.57 -12.55
C ASP A 749 -7.99 -28.44 -12.29
N LYS A 750 -8.34 -28.67 -11.01
CA LYS A 750 -9.54 -29.42 -10.61
C LYS A 750 -10.47 -28.57 -9.75
N LEU A 751 -11.77 -28.73 -9.95
CA LEU A 751 -12.80 -28.01 -9.19
C LEU A 751 -13.13 -28.72 -7.89
N LYS A 752 -12.65 -28.19 -6.76
CA LYS A 752 -12.92 -28.73 -5.43
C LYS A 752 -14.04 -27.97 -4.74
N VAL A 753 -14.98 -28.70 -4.14
CA VAL A 753 -16.14 -28.16 -3.44
C VAL A 753 -15.91 -28.23 -1.93
N TYR A 754 -16.18 -27.11 -1.26
CA TYR A 754 -16.00 -26.89 0.17
C TYR A 754 -17.31 -26.46 0.82
N ASP A 755 -17.48 -26.83 2.09
CA ASP A 755 -18.52 -26.31 2.96
C ASP A 755 -17.94 -25.28 3.93
N LYS A 756 -18.68 -24.20 4.18
CA LYS A 756 -18.31 -23.22 5.21
C LYS A 756 -19.05 -23.59 6.49
N LEU A 757 -18.32 -24.19 7.43
CA LEU A 757 -18.85 -24.50 8.74
C LEU A 757 -18.64 -23.30 9.65
N VAL A 758 -19.74 -22.77 10.17
CA VAL A 758 -19.74 -21.71 11.20
C VAL A 758 -20.50 -22.25 12.40
N THR A 759 -19.88 -22.18 13.57
CA THR A 759 -20.52 -22.44 14.85
C THR A 759 -20.08 -21.38 15.84
N ARG A 760 -21.05 -20.71 16.45
CA ARG A 760 -20.81 -19.68 17.45
C ARG A 760 -21.73 -19.86 18.66
N PRO A 761 -21.34 -20.70 19.62
CA PRO A 761 -22.01 -20.75 20.92
C PRO A 761 -21.50 -19.60 21.81
N GLU A 762 -22.43 -18.98 22.51
CA GLU A 762 -22.20 -17.92 23.47
C GLU A 762 -23.10 -18.13 24.69
N SER A 763 -22.56 -17.82 25.86
CA SER A 763 -23.29 -17.72 27.13
C SER A 763 -22.74 -16.54 27.90
N VAL A 764 -23.58 -15.56 28.19
CA VAL A 764 -23.23 -14.34 28.92
C VAL A 764 -24.14 -14.20 30.12
N SER A 765 -23.57 -13.81 31.27
CA SER A 765 -24.36 -13.39 32.42
C SER A 765 -23.64 -12.30 33.20
N GLY A 766 -24.39 -11.33 33.73
CA GLY A 766 -23.78 -10.25 34.50
C GLY A 766 -24.68 -9.08 34.81
N VAL A 767 -24.05 -8.02 35.30
CA VAL A 767 -24.70 -6.74 35.62
C VAL A 767 -23.88 -5.62 35.01
N GLY A 768 -24.52 -4.82 34.17
CA GLY A 768 -23.79 -3.81 33.42
C GLY A 768 -24.64 -3.04 32.43
N TYR A 769 -23.98 -2.57 31.38
CA TYR A 769 -24.58 -2.09 30.14
C TYR A 769 -24.10 -3.00 29.01
N VAL A 770 -25.03 -3.37 28.13
CA VAL A 770 -24.81 -4.30 27.02
C VAL A 770 -25.14 -3.60 25.72
N MET A 771 -24.32 -3.82 24.70
CA MET A 771 -24.62 -3.49 23.30
C MET A 771 -24.22 -4.68 22.43
N VAL A 772 -25.14 -5.16 21.62
CA VAL A 772 -24.92 -6.26 20.68
C VAL A 772 -25.44 -5.79 19.34
N ASP A 773 -24.62 -5.89 18.30
CA ASP A 773 -24.99 -5.67 16.90
C ASP A 773 -24.32 -6.75 16.05
N GLU A 774 -25.14 -7.68 15.58
CA GLU A 774 -24.67 -8.86 14.90
C GLU A 774 -25.41 -9.05 13.59
N GLU A 775 -24.64 -9.21 12.54
CA GLU A 775 -25.13 -9.45 11.21
C GLU A 775 -24.51 -10.76 10.69
N PHE A 776 -25.37 -11.72 10.36
CA PHE A 776 -24.97 -13.03 9.86
C PHE A 776 -25.53 -13.30 8.46
N SER A 777 -24.91 -14.26 7.77
CA SER A 777 -25.38 -14.81 6.50
C SER A 777 -25.59 -13.74 5.40
N ASP A 778 -24.62 -12.85 5.18
CA ASP A 778 -24.72 -11.75 4.21
C ASP A 778 -25.94 -10.85 4.49
N GLY A 779 -26.09 -10.49 5.75
CA GLY A 779 -27.17 -9.68 6.26
C GLY A 779 -28.50 -10.38 6.42
N GLN A 780 -28.64 -11.66 6.05
CA GLN A 780 -29.92 -12.36 6.11
C GLN A 780 -30.47 -12.52 7.53
N MET A 781 -29.64 -12.35 8.55
CA MET A 781 -30.04 -12.38 9.94
C MET A 781 -29.35 -11.26 10.69
N GLN A 782 -30.10 -10.57 11.53
CA GLN A 782 -29.59 -9.49 12.37
C GLN A 782 -30.12 -9.65 13.80
N VAL A 783 -29.23 -9.48 14.77
CA VAL A 783 -29.53 -9.42 16.20
C VAL A 783 -29.00 -8.09 16.72
N ILE A 784 -29.86 -7.31 17.38
CA ILE A 784 -29.49 -6.07 18.04
C ILE A 784 -30.03 -6.10 19.46
N GLU A 785 -29.17 -5.89 20.45
CA GLU A 785 -29.59 -5.76 21.85
C GLU A 785 -28.89 -4.58 22.50
N HIS A 786 -29.62 -3.84 23.33
CA HIS A 786 -28.97 -2.92 24.26
C HIS A 786 -29.83 -2.67 25.49
N GLY A 787 -29.16 -2.35 26.59
CA GLY A 787 -29.83 -1.99 27.84
C GLY A 787 -28.89 -2.02 29.03
N SER A 788 -29.37 -1.51 30.16
CA SER A 788 -28.63 -1.53 31.42
C SER A 788 -29.36 -2.33 32.49
N GLY A 789 -28.59 -3.09 33.28
CA GLY A 789 -29.06 -3.79 34.46
C GLY A 789 -28.55 -5.22 34.51
N ASN A 790 -29.39 -6.14 34.97
CA ASN A 790 -29.07 -7.56 34.98
C ASN A 790 -29.33 -8.14 33.59
N TYR A 791 -28.41 -8.97 33.10
CA TYR A 791 -28.48 -9.58 31.79
C TYR A 791 -27.98 -11.02 31.84
N SER A 792 -28.65 -11.90 31.10
CA SER A 792 -28.21 -13.25 30.81
C SER A 792 -28.65 -13.60 29.40
N SER A 793 -27.79 -14.22 28.60
CA SER A 793 -28.12 -14.70 27.26
C SER A 793 -27.38 -15.98 26.97
N ASP A 794 -28.04 -16.92 26.32
CA ASP A 794 -27.44 -18.09 25.69
C ASP A 794 -27.78 -18.02 24.19
N GLU A 795 -26.77 -18.12 23.34
CA GLU A 795 -26.92 -18.03 21.90
C GLU A 795 -26.14 -19.15 21.21
N ILE A 796 -26.76 -19.75 20.20
CA ILE A 796 -26.09 -20.65 19.26
C ILE A 796 -26.45 -20.19 17.86
N PHE A 797 -25.46 -19.67 17.14
CA PHE A 797 -25.55 -19.45 15.71
C PHE A 797 -24.78 -20.54 14.96
N ASP A 798 -25.46 -21.25 14.06
CA ASP A 798 -24.84 -22.23 13.16
C ASP A 798 -25.48 -22.18 11.76
N SER A 799 -25.07 -23.11 10.89
CA SER A 799 -25.62 -23.21 9.52
C SER A 799 -27.16 -23.40 9.44
N ARG A 800 -27.82 -23.86 10.51
CA ARG A 800 -29.27 -24.09 10.58
C ARG A 800 -30.04 -22.83 10.94
N GLY A 801 -29.43 -21.92 11.70
CA GLY A 801 -30.06 -20.68 12.14
C GLY A 801 -29.51 -20.19 13.48
N LEU A 802 -30.34 -19.39 14.14
CA LEU A 802 -30.11 -18.81 15.46
C LEU A 802 -31.04 -19.45 16.47
N GLU A 803 -30.47 -19.93 17.57
CA GLU A 803 -31.21 -20.27 18.79
C GLU A 803 -30.71 -19.30 19.86
N LYS A 804 -31.59 -18.44 20.39
CA LYS A 804 -31.23 -17.43 21.39
C LYS A 804 -32.22 -17.46 22.55
N SER A 805 -31.71 -17.51 23.77
CA SER A 805 -32.47 -17.27 25.00
C SER A 805 -31.88 -16.05 25.68
N SER A 806 -32.72 -15.13 26.16
CA SER A 806 -32.26 -13.94 26.85
C SER A 806 -33.17 -13.59 28.02
N ARG A 807 -32.58 -13.08 29.10
CA ARG A 807 -33.30 -12.58 30.26
C ARG A 807 -32.64 -11.31 30.74
N ALA A 808 -33.42 -10.24 30.87
CA ALA A 808 -32.91 -8.95 31.26
C ALA A 808 -33.86 -8.19 32.19
N GLU A 809 -33.29 -7.55 33.21
CA GLU A 809 -34.02 -6.72 34.17
C GLU A 809 -33.36 -5.35 34.24
N TYR A 810 -34.14 -4.30 33.98
CA TYR A 810 -33.63 -2.93 33.92
C TYR A 810 -33.16 -2.45 35.30
N LYS A 811 -31.92 -1.96 35.35
CA LYS A 811 -31.38 -1.18 36.48
C LYS A 811 -30.43 -0.11 35.93
N PRO A 812 -30.42 1.11 36.50
CA PRO A 812 -29.37 2.07 36.22
C PRO A 812 -28.00 1.51 36.62
N THR A 813 -27.02 1.62 35.73
CA THR A 813 -25.66 1.10 35.95
C THR A 813 -24.67 2.25 35.93
N TYR A 814 -23.85 2.36 36.97
CA TYR A 814 -22.74 3.30 37.04
C TYR A 814 -21.42 2.60 36.67
N PHE A 815 -20.60 3.22 35.83
CA PHE A 815 -19.26 2.72 35.52
C PHE A 815 -18.24 3.87 35.45
N SER A 816 -17.00 3.57 35.85
CA SER A 816 -15.86 4.48 35.77
C SER A 816 -14.73 3.87 34.96
N PHE A 817 -14.35 4.56 33.89
CA PHE A 817 -13.31 4.16 32.95
C PHE A 817 -11.90 4.42 33.54
N SER A 818 -10.86 4.03 32.81
CA SER A 818 -9.46 4.20 33.22
C SER A 818 -8.98 5.66 33.17
N ASP A 819 -9.51 6.45 32.25
CA ASP A 819 -9.22 7.88 32.07
C ASP A 819 -9.91 8.81 33.10
N GLY A 820 -10.63 8.22 34.06
CA GLY A 820 -11.41 8.97 35.06
C GLY A 820 -12.79 9.42 34.58
N PHE A 821 -13.14 9.18 33.30
CA PHE A 821 -14.51 9.37 32.83
C PHE A 821 -15.46 8.43 33.57
N SER A 822 -16.64 8.93 33.89
CA SER A 822 -17.69 8.14 34.54
C SER A 822 -19.04 8.45 33.91
N THR A 823 -19.88 7.42 33.82
CA THR A 823 -21.19 7.53 33.20
C THR A 823 -22.22 6.69 33.94
N ILE A 824 -23.49 7.09 33.81
CA ILE A 824 -24.64 6.35 34.31
C ILE A 824 -25.47 5.94 33.10
N TYR A 825 -25.51 4.64 32.84
CA TYR A 825 -26.38 4.05 31.84
C TYR A 825 -27.79 3.90 32.41
N THR A 826 -28.78 4.40 31.69
CA THR A 826 -30.19 4.40 32.11
C THR A 826 -31.14 3.84 31.06
N SER A 827 -30.60 3.23 30.01
CA SER A 827 -31.34 2.63 28.90
C SER A 827 -32.12 1.40 29.36
N LYS A 828 -33.42 1.37 29.06
CA LYS A 828 -34.22 0.14 29.18
C LYS A 828 -33.84 -0.85 28.09
N TRP A 829 -34.27 -2.10 28.25
CA TRP A 829 -33.91 -3.18 27.34
C TRP A 829 -34.61 -3.06 25.99
N LEU A 830 -33.82 -3.24 24.94
CA LEU A 830 -34.24 -3.44 23.57
C LEU A 830 -33.61 -4.73 23.05
N GLN A 831 -34.40 -5.53 22.34
CA GLN A 831 -33.93 -6.66 21.56
C GLN A 831 -34.63 -6.63 20.22
N GLY A 832 -33.88 -6.71 19.12
CA GLY A 832 -34.38 -6.84 17.77
C GLY A 832 -33.78 -8.07 17.12
N ILE A 833 -34.62 -8.97 16.61
CA ILE A 833 -34.20 -10.12 15.81
C ILE A 833 -34.92 -10.01 14.46
N CYS A 834 -34.14 -9.90 13.38
CA CYS A 834 -34.65 -9.79 12.02
C CYS A 834 -34.07 -10.91 11.16
N THR A 835 -34.91 -11.59 10.39
CA THR A 835 -34.48 -12.54 9.35
C THR A 835 -35.09 -12.16 8.00
N LYS A 836 -34.28 -12.24 6.95
CA LYS A 836 -34.69 -11.98 5.57
C LYS A 836 -34.15 -13.07 4.65
N ASN A 837 -34.98 -13.49 3.72
CA ASN A 837 -34.61 -14.39 2.64
C ASN A 837 -34.88 -13.71 1.30
N LYS A 838 -33.78 -13.30 0.64
CA LYS A 838 -33.80 -12.61 -0.66
C LYS A 838 -34.48 -13.47 -1.73
N ASP A 839 -34.13 -14.75 -1.82
CA ASP A 839 -34.69 -15.70 -2.81
C ASP A 839 -36.18 -15.96 -2.58
N ALA A 840 -36.58 -16.03 -1.32
CA ALA A 840 -37.98 -16.24 -0.94
C ALA A 840 -38.83 -14.97 -1.00
N GLY A 841 -38.22 -13.79 -1.06
CA GLY A 841 -38.89 -12.50 -0.92
C GLY A 841 -39.66 -12.38 0.40
N THR A 842 -39.04 -12.79 1.51
CA THR A 842 -39.66 -12.80 2.85
C THR A 842 -38.76 -12.08 3.86
N ALA A 843 -39.36 -11.29 4.76
CA ALA A 843 -38.70 -10.71 5.93
C ALA A 843 -39.59 -10.88 7.17
N ILE A 844 -38.99 -11.31 8.28
CA ILE A 844 -39.64 -11.50 9.58
C ILE A 844 -38.83 -10.70 10.60
N HIS A 845 -39.51 -9.96 11.47
CA HIS A 845 -38.87 -9.13 12.47
C HIS A 845 -39.65 -9.18 13.77
N LYS A 846 -38.91 -9.31 14.87
CA LYS A 846 -39.40 -9.21 16.24
C LYS A 846 -38.55 -8.19 16.97
N LYS A 847 -39.20 -7.23 17.63
CA LYS A 847 -38.51 -6.17 18.37
C LYS A 847 -39.18 -5.88 19.70
N ILE A 848 -38.52 -6.22 20.79
CA ILE A 848 -38.85 -5.79 22.15
C ILE A 848 -38.18 -4.42 22.38
N SER A 849 -38.89 -3.47 22.98
CA SER A 849 -38.39 -2.10 23.22
C SER A 849 -38.94 -1.52 24.52
N ASP A 850 -38.17 -0.61 25.12
CA ASP A 850 -38.50 0.07 26.37
C ASP A 850 -38.83 -0.90 27.53
N ALA A 851 -38.22 -2.09 27.52
CA ALA A 851 -38.54 -3.16 28.45
C ALA A 851 -37.84 -2.97 29.79
N ALA A 852 -38.63 -2.88 30.86
CA ALA A 852 -38.12 -2.94 32.23
C ALA A 852 -37.77 -4.38 32.64
N TYR A 853 -38.42 -5.36 32.01
CA TYR A 853 -38.13 -6.79 32.13
C TYR A 853 -38.36 -7.44 30.76
N MET A 854 -37.48 -8.37 30.37
CA MET A 854 -37.71 -9.29 29.26
C MET A 854 -37.15 -10.68 29.60
N GLU A 855 -37.85 -11.69 29.12
CA GLU A 855 -37.43 -13.08 29.09
C GLU A 855 -37.92 -13.64 27.76
N ASP A 856 -37.01 -14.16 26.98
CA ASP A 856 -37.25 -14.47 25.58
C ASP A 856 -36.53 -15.74 25.17
N GLU A 857 -37.22 -16.60 24.46
CA GLU A 857 -36.65 -17.73 23.72
C GLU A 857 -37.04 -17.58 22.25
N THR A 858 -36.06 -17.48 21.36
CA THR A 858 -36.26 -17.32 19.91
C THR A 858 -35.43 -18.34 19.14
N ILE A 859 -36.09 -19.11 18.26
CA ILE A 859 -35.46 -19.95 17.24
C ILE A 859 -35.79 -19.36 15.88
N ALA A 860 -34.77 -18.87 15.19
CA ALA A 860 -34.91 -18.20 13.91
C ALA A 860 -34.10 -18.89 12.82
N THR A 861 -34.72 -19.07 11.65
CA THR A 861 -34.03 -19.43 10.41
C THR A 861 -34.20 -18.29 9.40
N LYS A 862 -33.60 -18.42 8.22
CA LYS A 862 -33.77 -17.43 7.14
C LYS A 862 -35.23 -17.17 6.75
N SER A 863 -36.14 -18.12 7.02
CA SER A 863 -37.54 -18.04 6.56
C SER A 863 -38.58 -18.38 7.64
N SER A 864 -38.16 -18.54 8.90
CA SER A 864 -39.06 -18.82 10.01
C SER A 864 -38.56 -18.18 11.30
N MET A 865 -39.48 -17.90 12.20
CA MET A 865 -39.19 -17.44 13.56
C MET A 865 -40.21 -18.08 14.50
N ASP A 866 -39.73 -18.79 15.51
CA ASP A 866 -40.50 -19.39 16.58
C ASP A 866 -40.03 -18.73 17.87
N PHE A 867 -40.94 -18.14 18.65
CA PHE A 867 -40.54 -17.44 19.86
C PHE A 867 -41.58 -17.46 20.97
N GLU A 868 -41.09 -17.42 22.20
CA GLU A 868 -41.83 -17.18 23.42
C GLU A 868 -41.22 -15.99 24.17
N SER A 869 -41.95 -14.88 24.28
CA SER A 869 -41.49 -13.64 24.91
C SER A 869 -42.40 -13.25 26.06
N TYR A 870 -41.85 -13.11 27.25
CA TYR A 870 -42.48 -12.46 28.40
C TYR A 870 -41.78 -11.13 28.69
N PHE A 871 -42.49 -10.02 28.62
CA PHE A 871 -41.89 -8.69 28.76
C PHE A 871 -42.81 -7.69 29.47
N ASN A 872 -42.20 -6.65 30.04
CA ASN A 872 -42.88 -5.45 30.54
C ASN A 872 -42.31 -4.23 29.81
N GLY A 873 -42.95 -3.83 28.72
CA GLY A 873 -42.45 -2.86 27.74
C GLY A 873 -43.33 -2.83 26.50
N SER A 874 -42.71 -2.79 25.33
CA SER A 874 -43.40 -2.95 24.04
C SER A 874 -42.75 -4.07 23.22
N ILE A 875 -43.54 -4.77 22.40
CA ILE A 875 -43.03 -5.66 21.35
C ILE A 875 -43.72 -5.32 20.03
N HIS A 876 -42.94 -5.29 18.96
CA HIS A 876 -43.40 -5.21 17.58
C HIS A 876 -43.05 -6.51 16.85
N ILE A 877 -44.01 -7.08 16.14
CA ILE A 877 -43.83 -8.25 15.30
C ILE A 877 -44.28 -7.93 13.88
N GLY A 878 -43.38 -8.11 12.91
CA GLY A 878 -43.62 -7.77 11.52
C GLY A 878 -43.28 -8.92 10.57
N VAL A 879 -44.15 -9.17 9.59
CA VAL A 879 -43.89 -10.13 8.51
C VAL A 879 -44.20 -9.48 7.17
N ARG A 880 -43.24 -9.52 6.24
CA ARG A 880 -43.40 -8.93 4.91
C ARG A 880 -43.04 -9.93 3.82
N THR A 881 -43.92 -10.06 2.83
CA THR A 881 -43.69 -10.77 1.57
C THR A 881 -44.24 -9.95 0.40
N SER A 882 -44.13 -10.46 -0.84
CA SER A 882 -44.76 -9.82 -2.00
C SER A 882 -46.29 -9.74 -1.94
N LYS A 883 -46.95 -10.58 -1.13
CA LYS A 883 -48.42 -10.67 -1.04
C LYS A 883 -48.99 -10.49 0.37
N LEU A 884 -48.12 -10.35 1.39
CA LEU A 884 -48.51 -10.32 2.81
C LEU A 884 -47.73 -9.23 3.55
N ASN A 885 -48.43 -8.46 4.37
CA ASN A 885 -47.85 -7.51 5.31
C ASN A 885 -48.58 -7.65 6.65
N ILE A 886 -47.89 -8.13 7.68
CA ILE A 886 -48.37 -8.29 9.06
C ILE A 886 -47.58 -7.34 9.94
N SER A 887 -48.28 -6.68 10.86
CA SER A 887 -47.74 -5.76 11.86
C SER A 887 -48.57 -5.91 13.12
N GLU A 888 -47.95 -6.34 14.20
CA GLU A 888 -48.58 -6.57 15.51
C GLU A 888 -47.78 -5.82 16.57
N ASP A 889 -48.46 -5.06 17.42
CA ASP A 889 -47.85 -4.28 18.50
C ASP A 889 -48.56 -4.59 19.82
N TYR A 890 -47.79 -4.94 20.85
CA TYR A 890 -48.30 -5.14 22.21
C TYR A 890 -47.50 -4.28 23.19
N ILE A 891 -48.20 -3.48 24.00
CA ILE A 891 -47.59 -2.50 24.92
C ILE A 891 -48.13 -2.71 26.33
N GLY A 892 -47.25 -3.09 27.26
CA GLY A 892 -47.57 -3.40 28.64
C GLY A 892 -46.84 -4.64 29.11
N GLN A 893 -47.48 -5.40 30.01
CA GLN A 893 -46.99 -6.68 30.49
C GLN A 893 -47.69 -7.81 29.74
N PHE A 894 -46.96 -8.51 28.88
CA PHE A 894 -47.53 -9.56 28.03
C PHE A 894 -46.63 -10.79 28.01
N TYR A 895 -47.27 -11.93 27.75
CA TYR A 895 -46.63 -13.15 27.27
C TYR A 895 -47.12 -13.37 25.84
N VAL A 896 -46.19 -13.48 24.89
CA VAL A 896 -46.46 -13.70 23.47
C VAL A 896 -45.73 -14.95 23.04
N SER A 897 -46.46 -15.92 22.48
CA SER A 897 -45.91 -17.13 21.89
C SER A 897 -46.42 -17.23 20.45
N GLN A 898 -45.51 -17.29 19.49
CA GLN A 898 -45.87 -17.30 18.07
C GLN A 898 -44.89 -18.10 17.23
N VAL A 899 -45.46 -18.85 16.28
CA VAL A 899 -44.70 -19.61 15.27
C VAL A 899 -44.98 -19.02 13.90
N ILE A 900 -44.01 -18.31 13.35
CA ILE A 900 -44.07 -17.72 12.02
C ILE A 900 -43.31 -18.63 11.06
N LYS A 901 -44.06 -19.37 10.23
CA LYS A 901 -43.52 -20.25 9.19
C LYS A 901 -44.11 -19.86 7.84
N ARG A 902 -43.26 -19.82 6.81
CA ARG A 902 -43.75 -19.70 5.43
C ARG A 902 -44.27 -21.05 4.94
N VAL A 903 -45.53 -21.10 4.47
CA VAL A 903 -46.10 -22.26 3.75
C VAL A 903 -46.19 -21.93 2.26
N LYS A 904 -45.73 -22.86 1.42
CA LYS A 904 -45.57 -22.84 -0.05
C LYS A 904 -46.70 -22.08 -0.80
N LEU A 905 -46.33 -21.19 -1.72
CA LEU A 905 -47.15 -20.87 -2.90
C LEU A 905 -46.82 -21.93 -3.97
N THR A 906 -47.80 -22.75 -4.35
CA THR A 906 -47.71 -23.57 -5.56
C THR A 906 -47.53 -22.64 -6.75
N SER A 907 -46.53 -22.92 -7.58
CA SER A 907 -46.13 -22.13 -8.75
C SER A 907 -47.31 -21.93 -9.72
N GLY A 908 -47.86 -20.72 -9.73
CA GLY A 908 -48.57 -20.16 -10.87
C GLY A 908 -47.62 -19.21 -11.59
N ASN A 909 -47.41 -19.43 -12.89
CA ASN A 909 -46.59 -18.60 -13.78
C ASN A 909 -46.74 -17.11 -13.48
N GLU A 910 -45.67 -16.45 -13.05
CA GLU A 910 -45.51 -15.01 -13.18
C GLU A 910 -44.19 -14.71 -13.89
N SER A 911 -44.34 -13.88 -14.92
CA SER A 911 -43.38 -13.51 -15.94
C SER A 911 -42.14 -12.80 -15.39
N ASN A 912 -40.99 -13.12 -15.98
CA ASN A 912 -39.75 -12.35 -15.89
C ASN A 912 -39.99 -10.87 -16.18
N THR A 913 -39.81 -10.03 -15.16
CA THR A 913 -39.37 -8.64 -15.36
C THR A 913 -38.14 -8.43 -14.50
N THR A 914 -36.99 -8.35 -15.16
CA THR A 914 -35.73 -7.86 -14.65
C THR A 914 -35.90 -6.39 -14.23
N SER A 915 -35.85 -6.12 -12.94
CA SER A 915 -35.61 -4.76 -12.42
C SER A 915 -34.39 -4.79 -11.53
N ASN A 916 -33.39 -3.97 -11.86
CA ASN A 916 -32.31 -3.58 -10.95
C ASN A 916 -32.95 -3.12 -9.63
N ALA A 917 -32.86 -3.95 -8.58
CA ALA A 917 -33.40 -3.65 -7.28
C ALA A 917 -32.25 -3.40 -6.31
N SER A 918 -32.09 -2.13 -5.92
CA SER A 918 -31.63 -1.74 -4.60
C SER A 918 -32.27 -2.63 -3.52
N ASP A 919 -31.61 -2.93 -2.39
CA ASP A 919 -32.18 -3.68 -1.25
C ASP A 919 -33.66 -3.35 -0.96
N TRP A 920 -34.58 -4.26 -1.29
CA TRP A 920 -36.03 -3.97 -1.32
C TRP A 920 -36.84 -4.47 -0.13
N LEU A 921 -36.24 -5.15 0.84
CA LEU A 921 -36.91 -5.50 2.10
C LEU A 921 -36.09 -4.97 3.29
N SER A 922 -36.35 -3.70 3.64
CA SER A 922 -35.99 -3.17 4.97
C SER A 922 -36.70 -4.01 6.04
N CYS A 923 -36.04 -4.30 7.17
CA CYS A 923 -36.75 -4.82 8.34
C CYS A 923 -37.95 -3.90 8.60
N PRO A 924 -39.16 -4.44 8.80
CA PRO A 924 -40.35 -3.62 9.03
C PRO A 924 -40.14 -2.85 10.34
N CYS A 925 -39.71 -1.61 10.20
CA CYS A 925 -39.49 -0.61 11.24
C CYS A 925 -40.09 0.72 10.73
N PRO A 926 -40.68 1.54 11.61
CA PRO A 926 -41.05 2.89 11.24
C PRO A 926 -39.81 3.81 11.15
N GLY A 927 -39.40 4.15 9.92
CA GLY A 927 -38.78 5.43 9.51
C GLY A 927 -37.31 5.79 9.85
N HIS A 928 -36.47 5.81 8.79
CA HIS A 928 -35.14 6.47 8.57
C HIS A 928 -33.92 5.97 9.38
N SER A 929 -32.69 5.85 8.83
CA SER A 929 -31.92 6.73 7.90
C SER A 929 -30.86 5.92 7.06
N PRO A 930 -29.95 6.54 6.26
CA PRO A 930 -29.42 5.98 5.00
C PRO A 930 -28.09 5.20 5.11
N LYS A 931 -27.80 4.47 4.03
CA LYS A 931 -26.62 3.62 3.82
C LYS A 931 -25.40 4.40 3.37
N HIS A 932 -24.24 4.03 3.92
CA HIS A 932 -22.94 4.20 3.27
C HIS A 932 -22.29 2.84 3.05
N SER A 933 -21.83 2.62 1.82
CA SER A 933 -20.92 1.55 1.44
C SER A 933 -19.48 2.00 1.61
N PRO A 934 -18.58 1.12 2.09
CA PRO A 934 -17.19 1.16 1.64
C PRO A 934 -16.74 -0.19 1.08
N THR A 935 -15.73 -0.10 0.21
CA THR A 935 -14.87 -1.16 -0.29
C THR A 935 -14.20 -1.96 0.85
N PRO A 936 -13.82 -3.22 0.63
CA PRO A 936 -13.35 -4.10 1.69
C PRO A 936 -11.90 -3.79 2.03
N ASP A 937 -11.69 -3.09 3.14
CA ASP A 937 -10.41 -3.08 3.84
C ASP A 937 -10.54 -3.93 5.11
N LEU A 938 -9.66 -4.93 5.27
CA LEU A 938 -9.68 -5.91 6.38
C LEU A 938 -8.93 -5.35 7.60
N THR A 939 -9.26 -4.12 8.00
CA THR A 939 -8.80 -3.56 9.28
C THR A 939 -9.55 -4.19 10.45
N CYS A 940 -8.87 -4.29 11.60
CA CYS A 940 -9.44 -4.75 12.87
C CYS A 940 -10.75 -4.00 13.15
N PRO A 941 -11.83 -4.70 13.51
CA PRO A 941 -13.03 -4.02 13.98
C PRO A 941 -12.69 -3.38 15.33
N CYS A 942 -12.78 -2.05 15.38
CA CYS A 942 -12.57 -1.16 16.52
C CYS A 942 -11.12 -0.66 16.73
N ASP A 943 -10.70 0.27 15.88
CA ASP A 943 -9.92 1.41 16.37
C ASP A 943 -10.89 2.45 16.96
N PRO A 944 -10.63 3.01 18.14
CA PRO A 944 -11.50 3.96 18.85
C PRO A 944 -11.73 5.28 18.10
#